data_AF-A0A1S8BNK9-F1
#
_entry.id   AF-A0A1S8BNK9-F1
#
_cell.length_a   1.000
_cell.length_b   1.000
_cell.length_c   1.000
_cell.angle_alpha   90.00
_cell.angle_beta   90.00
_cell.angle_gamma   90.00
#
_symmetry.space_group_name_H-M   'P 1'
#
loop_
_entity.id
_entity.type
_entity.pdbx_description
1 polymer ?
#
loop_
_entity_poly.entity_id
_entity_poly.type
_entity_poly.pdbx_seq_one_letter_code
_entity_poly.pdbx_strand_id
1 'polypeptide(L)'
;MDLVSWTFGGNLPDPDKPILIDALSPSVSYSYNQIVAKTRQLIAGLRAQGIQPGDCVCVNTFNDLNYSVLYLGIIGAGAIFTGVNPGYTPNEIRHHFALTKPSLVIVEPAMLQKTLTAAEQVGISTDRIYAFDTETENPNSSILSWTSLLEHGESDWVTVQSPHETVASYNSTSGTSGLPKAAMITHSYHVSQAAAQCEETGYARSRLLTLPPFHAFGSPILPSTIRQGIPTYIMRRYAEAPFLDAIAQYRVSETYVPPPVLMALPKSALATREGLNSLRSIWMGGASVKFAQQKPLYDLLHEDACIRGVWGMTESGWITCVQDRTRREDDSVGQPVEGFEIRIVDDDGEPITADNVSGELLVRVPHPLLSYISNPIATAEAFTPCGAYLRTGDIGYRVTDPVTGVPSLFIVDRAKELIKVRGWQVSPTEIESELMQHPGIADAAVIGIKEADGVEEFIRAYIVRKVVFSTTDEMLIDETVLRTWLRQRLAGYKMPAETVFVPAVPRNGTGKILRRVLREGQTIQPPKAPVHKRVDSAMSCLDSNSNPLGSNPVVPQDESAPIGHALSTVRSQVEMDCAVAVPSVAAGEEDDAPSDPPVEQKDVVATTLPLQSNEVSSVDKKAQRKPVSIRRKLKKLAAKKDRLVSRVMAGWTHSLHFVRHEFGRH
;
A
#
# COMPACT_ATOMS: atom_id res chain seq x y z
N MET A 1 13.23 16.78 -17.86
CA MET A 1 12.32 16.15 -18.84
C MET A 1 11.06 15.74 -18.09
N ASP A 2 9.88 15.85 -18.71
CA ASP A 2 8.64 15.35 -18.12
C ASP A 2 8.54 13.82 -18.23
N LEU A 3 7.63 13.22 -17.44
CA LEU A 3 7.47 11.76 -17.35
C LEU A 3 7.14 11.09 -18.69
N VAL A 4 6.26 11.67 -19.50
CA VAL A 4 5.78 11.01 -20.73
C VAL A 4 6.89 11.06 -21.78
N SER A 5 7.52 12.23 -21.97
CA SER A 5 8.69 12.37 -22.83
C SER A 5 9.86 11.50 -22.39
N TRP A 6 10.08 11.33 -21.07
CA TRP A 6 11.12 10.43 -20.56
C TRP A 6 10.79 8.96 -20.83
N THR A 7 9.53 8.55 -20.63
CA THR A 7 9.08 7.18 -20.89
C THR A 7 9.25 6.80 -22.35
N PHE A 8 8.81 7.69 -23.26
CA PHE A 8 8.89 7.49 -24.71
C PHE A 8 10.17 8.05 -25.36
N GLY A 9 11.18 8.35 -24.54
CA GLY A 9 12.50 8.76 -25.02
C GLY A 9 13.50 7.59 -25.05
N GLY A 10 13.03 6.35 -24.94
CA GLY A 10 13.87 5.15 -24.99
C GLY A 10 14.28 4.82 -26.41
N ASN A 11 15.53 4.43 -26.63
CA ASN A 11 16.02 3.99 -27.94
C ASN A 11 15.95 2.47 -28.02
N LEU A 12 14.81 1.94 -28.50
CA LEU A 12 14.57 0.50 -28.57
C LEU A 12 15.01 -0.05 -29.93
N PRO A 13 15.81 -1.14 -29.97
CA PRO A 13 16.21 -1.76 -31.24
C PRO A 13 15.04 -2.28 -32.08
N ASP A 14 13.96 -2.74 -31.42
CA ASP A 14 12.73 -3.23 -32.04
C ASP A 14 11.52 -2.71 -31.24
N PRO A 15 10.87 -1.61 -31.68
CA PRO A 15 9.73 -1.03 -30.99
C PRO A 15 8.41 -1.79 -31.22
N ASP A 16 8.38 -2.79 -32.11
CA ASP A 16 7.19 -3.59 -32.39
C ASP A 16 7.18 -4.92 -31.61
N LYS A 17 8.28 -5.26 -30.94
CA LYS A 17 8.34 -6.38 -30.01
C LYS A 17 7.40 -6.16 -28.81
N PRO A 18 6.66 -7.21 -28.36
CA PRO A 18 5.86 -7.13 -27.14
C PRO A 18 6.66 -6.72 -25.90
N ILE A 19 6.14 -5.73 -25.16
CA ILE A 19 6.72 -5.24 -23.90
C ILE A 19 5.78 -5.53 -22.74
N LEU A 20 4.52 -5.11 -22.85
CA LEU A 20 3.50 -5.39 -21.82
C LEU A 20 2.70 -6.60 -22.27
N ILE A 21 2.72 -7.68 -21.49
CA ILE A 21 2.16 -8.97 -21.89
C ILE A 21 1.20 -9.43 -20.79
N ASP A 22 0.01 -9.91 -21.15
CA ASP A 22 -0.87 -10.51 -20.15
C ASP A 22 -0.26 -11.83 -19.67
N ALA A 23 -0.15 -11.99 -18.35
CA ALA A 23 0.54 -13.13 -17.76
C ALA A 23 -0.24 -14.46 -17.88
N LEU A 24 -1.55 -14.41 -18.12
CA LEU A 24 -2.39 -15.60 -18.30
C LEU A 24 -2.67 -15.88 -19.79
N SER A 25 -2.71 -14.84 -20.61
CA SER A 25 -3.02 -14.88 -22.04
C SER A 25 -1.96 -14.12 -22.84
N PRO A 26 -0.74 -14.66 -23.02
CA PRO A 26 0.40 -13.92 -23.59
C PRO A 26 0.22 -13.51 -25.07
N SER A 27 -0.80 -14.03 -25.76
CA SER A 27 -1.23 -13.53 -27.07
C SER A 27 -1.78 -12.09 -27.00
N VAL A 28 -2.28 -11.68 -25.84
CA VAL A 28 -2.69 -10.31 -25.54
C VAL A 28 -1.47 -9.56 -25.03
N SER A 29 -0.97 -8.64 -25.86
CA SER A 29 0.22 -7.85 -25.52
C SER A 29 0.26 -6.51 -26.24
N TYR A 30 1.08 -5.60 -25.75
CA TYR A 30 1.38 -4.33 -26.39
C TYR A 30 2.88 -4.13 -26.61
N SER A 31 3.23 -3.75 -27.84
CA SER A 31 4.53 -3.23 -28.21
C SER A 31 4.69 -1.77 -27.78
N TYR A 32 5.92 -1.24 -27.88
CA TYR A 32 6.18 0.17 -27.62
C TYR A 32 5.32 1.09 -28.49
N ASN A 33 5.28 0.84 -29.80
CA ASN A 33 4.51 1.65 -30.76
C ASN A 33 3.01 1.62 -30.47
N GLN A 34 2.47 0.45 -30.08
CA GLN A 34 1.06 0.33 -29.71
C GLN A 34 0.73 1.11 -28.43
N ILE A 35 1.62 1.10 -27.43
CA ILE A 35 1.45 1.88 -26.20
C ILE A 35 1.48 3.37 -26.53
N VAL A 36 2.40 3.83 -27.38
CA VAL A 36 2.48 5.23 -27.82
C VAL A 36 1.20 5.65 -28.54
N ALA A 37 0.75 4.88 -29.54
CA ALA A 37 -0.47 5.19 -30.29
C ALA A 37 -1.70 5.26 -29.38
N LYS A 38 -1.91 4.26 -28.52
CA LYS A 38 -3.02 4.25 -27.55
C LYS A 38 -2.95 5.41 -26.56
N THR A 39 -1.75 5.79 -26.12
CA THR A 39 -1.56 6.94 -25.23
C THR A 39 -2.00 8.23 -25.92
N ARG A 40 -1.62 8.42 -27.19
CA ARG A 40 -2.03 9.58 -28.01
C ARG A 40 -3.53 9.61 -28.28
N GLN A 41 -4.14 8.43 -28.49
CA GLN A 41 -5.59 8.29 -28.63
C GLN A 41 -6.31 8.72 -27.36
N LEU A 42 -5.88 8.22 -26.20
CA LEU A 42 -6.47 8.61 -24.93
C LEU A 42 -6.31 10.11 -24.65
N ILE A 43 -5.17 10.72 -24.99
CA ILE A 43 -4.96 12.18 -24.86
C ILE A 43 -6.00 12.94 -25.69
N ALA A 44 -6.25 12.52 -26.94
CA ALA A 44 -7.24 13.14 -27.81
C ALA A 44 -8.66 13.03 -27.23
N GLY A 45 -9.04 11.84 -26.74
CA GLY A 45 -10.35 11.63 -26.11
C GLY A 45 -10.56 12.44 -24.84
N LEU A 46 -9.57 12.47 -23.94
CA LEU A 46 -9.66 13.28 -22.72
C LEU A 46 -9.86 14.76 -23.06
N ARG A 47 -9.13 15.29 -24.05
CA ARG A 47 -9.32 16.67 -24.54
C ARG A 47 -10.69 16.88 -25.17
N ALA A 48 -11.21 15.91 -25.93
CA ALA A 48 -12.55 15.97 -26.51
C ALA A 48 -13.65 15.99 -25.44
N GLN A 49 -13.41 15.36 -24.29
CA GLN A 49 -14.27 15.45 -23.10
C GLN A 49 -14.05 16.72 -22.26
N GLY A 50 -13.21 17.65 -22.75
CA GLY A 50 -12.98 18.95 -22.15
C GLY A 50 -11.92 18.96 -21.04
N ILE A 51 -11.20 17.86 -20.80
CA ILE A 51 -10.11 17.83 -19.80
C ILE A 51 -9.01 18.82 -20.20
N GLN A 52 -8.66 19.70 -19.27
CA GLN A 52 -7.61 20.71 -19.41
C GLN A 52 -6.38 20.36 -18.56
N PRO A 53 -5.20 20.93 -18.89
CA PRO A 53 -4.04 20.82 -18.01
C PRO A 53 -4.35 21.28 -16.58
N GLY A 54 -3.99 20.46 -15.59
CA GLY A 54 -4.27 20.67 -14.17
C GLY A 54 -5.57 20.04 -13.65
N ASP A 55 -6.47 19.59 -14.52
CA ASP A 55 -7.64 18.80 -14.11
C ASP A 55 -7.20 17.45 -13.53
N CYS A 56 -8.00 16.89 -12.62
CA CYS A 56 -7.73 15.57 -12.04
C CYS A 56 -8.55 14.49 -12.74
N VAL A 57 -7.93 13.37 -13.09
CA VAL A 57 -8.64 12.17 -13.59
C VAL A 57 -8.37 11.00 -12.66
N CYS A 58 -9.45 10.38 -12.16
CA CYS A 58 -9.37 9.28 -11.23
C CYS A 58 -9.51 7.92 -11.93
N VAL A 59 -8.67 6.96 -11.55
CA VAL A 59 -8.69 5.59 -12.05
C VAL A 59 -8.92 4.58 -10.91
N ASN A 60 -9.95 3.76 -11.04
CA ASN A 60 -10.32 2.72 -10.06
C ASN A 60 -10.48 1.35 -10.76
N THR A 61 -9.35 0.65 -10.94
CA THR A 61 -9.27 -0.67 -11.59
C THR A 61 -8.12 -1.48 -11.01
N PHE A 62 -8.17 -2.80 -11.20
CA PHE A 62 -7.05 -3.70 -10.95
C PHE A 62 -5.93 -3.51 -11.99
N ASN A 63 -4.91 -4.37 -11.96
CA ASN A 63 -3.86 -4.33 -12.97
C ASN A 63 -4.42 -4.78 -14.32
N ASP A 64 -4.06 -4.04 -15.36
CA ASP A 64 -4.44 -4.28 -16.75
C ASP A 64 -3.31 -3.76 -17.66
N LEU A 65 -3.17 -4.28 -18.86
CA LEU A 65 -2.19 -3.80 -19.84
C LEU A 65 -2.39 -2.32 -20.19
N ASN A 66 -3.65 -1.88 -20.27
CA ASN A 66 -4.02 -0.50 -20.56
C ASN A 66 -3.84 0.43 -19.36
N TYR A 67 -3.45 -0.06 -18.18
CA TYR A 67 -3.17 0.83 -17.04
C TYR A 67 -2.05 1.83 -17.38
N SER A 68 -1.04 1.39 -18.13
CA SER A 68 0.04 2.26 -18.63
C SER A 68 -0.49 3.35 -19.56
N VAL A 69 -1.44 3.01 -20.44
CA VAL A 69 -2.12 3.94 -21.34
C VAL A 69 -2.94 4.95 -20.55
N LEU A 70 -3.72 4.51 -19.56
CA LEU A 70 -4.45 5.40 -18.65
C LEU A 70 -3.50 6.38 -17.94
N TYR A 71 -2.47 5.84 -17.31
CA TYR A 71 -1.51 6.61 -16.53
C TYR A 71 -0.77 7.65 -17.37
N LEU A 72 -0.15 7.23 -18.48
CA LEU A 72 0.63 8.11 -19.36
C LEU A 72 -0.25 9.04 -20.19
N GLY A 73 -1.46 8.61 -20.59
CA GLY A 73 -2.37 9.42 -21.38
C GLY A 73 -3.03 10.54 -20.57
N ILE A 74 -3.42 10.27 -19.32
CA ILE A 74 -3.90 11.30 -18.39
C ILE A 74 -2.80 12.34 -18.16
N ILE A 75 -1.60 11.89 -17.77
CA ILE A 75 -0.46 12.77 -17.51
C ILE A 75 -0.04 13.52 -18.79
N GLY A 76 -0.08 12.85 -19.93
CA GLY A 76 0.25 13.42 -21.25
C GLY A 76 -0.77 14.45 -21.73
N ALA A 77 -2.03 14.38 -21.30
CA ALA A 77 -3.00 15.42 -21.53
C ALA A 77 -2.72 16.70 -20.70
N GLY A 78 -1.77 16.64 -19.77
CA GLY A 78 -1.47 17.68 -18.78
C GLY A 78 -2.35 17.57 -17.53
N ALA A 79 -3.18 16.54 -17.43
CA ALA A 79 -4.03 16.28 -16.28
C ALA A 79 -3.25 15.54 -15.18
N ILE A 80 -3.77 15.60 -13.96
CA ILE A 80 -3.22 14.96 -12.77
C ILE A 80 -3.87 13.60 -12.62
N PHE A 81 -3.06 12.55 -12.67
CA PHE A 81 -3.52 11.19 -12.42
C PHE A 81 -3.76 10.97 -10.92
N THR A 82 -4.85 10.29 -10.57
CA THR A 82 -5.00 9.72 -9.23
C THR A 82 -5.56 8.32 -9.30
N GLY A 83 -4.95 7.39 -8.56
CA GLY A 83 -5.40 6.00 -8.49
C GLY A 83 -6.04 5.69 -7.15
N VAL A 84 -7.10 4.88 -7.18
CA VAL A 84 -7.83 4.43 -5.98
C VAL A 84 -7.65 2.93 -5.82
N ASN A 85 -7.53 2.48 -4.57
CA ASN A 85 -7.45 1.06 -4.28
C ASN A 85 -8.82 0.39 -4.60
N PRO A 86 -8.87 -0.62 -5.48
CA PRO A 86 -10.10 -1.34 -5.81
C PRO A 86 -10.78 -2.01 -4.61
N GLY A 87 -10.09 -2.18 -3.48
CA GLY A 87 -10.65 -2.67 -2.22
C GLY A 87 -11.38 -1.61 -1.39
N TYR A 88 -11.32 -0.33 -1.74
CA TYR A 88 -11.97 0.74 -0.95
C TYR A 88 -13.49 0.61 -0.91
N THR A 89 -14.05 1.02 0.22
CA THR A 89 -15.47 1.21 0.49
C THR A 89 -15.99 2.50 -0.16
N PRO A 90 -17.32 2.67 -0.32
CA PRO A 90 -17.88 3.93 -0.83
C PRO A 90 -17.43 5.18 -0.04
N ASN A 91 -17.28 5.08 1.29
CA ASN A 91 -16.85 6.20 2.12
C ASN A 91 -15.39 6.62 1.87
N GLU A 92 -14.51 5.65 1.63
CA GLU A 92 -13.10 5.91 1.32
C GLU A 92 -12.96 6.51 -0.09
N ILE A 93 -13.73 6.02 -1.06
CA ILE A 93 -13.79 6.59 -2.42
C ILE A 93 -14.32 8.03 -2.36
N ARG A 94 -15.41 8.27 -1.62
CA ARG A 94 -15.97 9.62 -1.43
C ARG A 94 -14.96 10.58 -0.82
N HIS A 95 -14.26 10.14 0.23
CA HIS A 95 -13.20 10.95 0.85
C HIS A 95 -12.11 11.30 -0.15
N HIS A 96 -11.69 10.32 -0.97
CA HIS A 96 -10.72 10.55 -2.03
C HIS A 96 -11.22 11.57 -3.05
N PHE A 97 -12.46 11.43 -3.55
CA PHE A 97 -13.05 12.37 -4.51
C PHE A 97 -13.22 13.77 -3.94
N ALA A 98 -13.64 13.90 -2.68
CA ALA A 98 -13.75 15.21 -2.03
C ALA A 98 -12.40 15.93 -1.93
N LEU A 99 -11.31 15.16 -1.78
CA LEU A 99 -9.94 15.68 -1.68
C LEU A 99 -9.35 16.02 -3.06
N THR A 100 -9.46 15.12 -4.03
CA THR A 100 -8.81 15.26 -5.35
C THR A 100 -9.67 15.95 -6.40
N LYS A 101 -10.98 16.02 -6.20
CA LYS A 101 -11.97 16.65 -7.08
C LYS A 101 -11.80 16.24 -8.55
N PRO A 102 -11.93 14.95 -8.87
CA PRO A 102 -11.71 14.48 -10.25
C PRO A 102 -12.77 15.05 -11.19
N SER A 103 -12.31 15.57 -12.33
CA SER A 103 -13.15 16.04 -13.44
C SER A 103 -13.68 14.89 -14.31
N LEU A 104 -13.02 13.72 -14.25
CA LEU A 104 -13.42 12.49 -14.92
C LEU A 104 -12.98 11.27 -14.10
N VAL A 105 -13.78 10.20 -14.11
CA VAL A 105 -13.50 8.94 -13.42
C VAL A 105 -13.56 7.78 -14.41
N ILE A 106 -12.51 6.95 -14.43
CA ILE A 106 -12.45 5.70 -15.17
C ILE A 106 -12.48 4.57 -14.14
N VAL A 107 -13.50 3.73 -14.20
CA VAL A 107 -13.75 2.70 -13.19
C VAL A 107 -14.13 1.38 -13.84
N GLU A 108 -13.51 0.31 -13.38
CA GLU A 108 -13.84 -1.01 -13.88
C GLU A 108 -15.19 -1.52 -13.33
N PRO A 109 -15.98 -2.27 -14.13
CA PRO A 109 -17.33 -2.72 -13.78
C PRO A 109 -17.52 -3.27 -12.35
N ALA A 110 -16.58 -4.07 -11.86
CA ALA A 110 -16.65 -4.67 -10.53
C ALA A 110 -16.66 -3.63 -9.37
N MET A 111 -16.19 -2.41 -9.61
CA MET A 111 -16.18 -1.30 -8.65
C MET A 111 -17.15 -0.18 -9.01
N LEU A 112 -17.92 -0.33 -10.09
CA LEU A 112 -18.79 0.72 -10.62
C LEU A 112 -19.83 1.17 -9.60
N GLN A 113 -20.59 0.23 -9.01
CA GLN A 113 -21.70 0.58 -8.10
C GLN A 113 -21.25 1.42 -6.90
N LYS A 114 -20.18 1.00 -6.22
CA LYS A 114 -19.65 1.75 -5.06
C LYS A 114 -19.04 3.09 -5.47
N THR A 115 -18.53 3.20 -6.69
CA THR A 115 -17.99 4.43 -7.26
C THR A 115 -19.11 5.41 -7.57
N LEU A 116 -20.22 4.95 -8.16
CA LEU A 116 -21.42 5.75 -8.39
C LEU A 116 -22.00 6.30 -7.08
N THR A 117 -22.13 5.45 -6.05
CA THR A 117 -22.58 5.90 -4.72
C THR A 117 -21.68 6.98 -4.12
N ALA A 118 -20.36 6.87 -4.32
CA ALA A 118 -19.42 7.88 -3.83
C ALA A 118 -19.47 9.18 -4.65
N ALA A 119 -19.60 9.07 -5.98
CA ALA A 119 -19.70 10.17 -6.93
C ALA A 119 -20.94 11.04 -6.67
N GLU A 120 -22.10 10.40 -6.46
CA GLU A 120 -23.36 11.07 -6.11
C GLU A 120 -23.21 11.94 -4.85
N GLN A 121 -22.54 11.42 -3.81
CA GLN A 121 -22.34 12.13 -2.54
C GLN A 121 -21.43 13.37 -2.64
N VAL A 122 -20.64 13.49 -3.71
CA VAL A 122 -19.77 14.66 -3.96
C VAL A 122 -20.19 15.46 -5.19
N GLY A 123 -21.30 15.09 -5.84
CA GLY A 123 -21.82 15.79 -7.02
C GLY A 123 -21.03 15.57 -8.31
N ILE A 124 -20.34 14.43 -8.48
CA ILE A 124 -19.75 14.05 -9.77
C ILE A 124 -20.86 13.45 -10.63
N SER A 125 -21.09 14.05 -11.80
CA SER A 125 -22.13 13.62 -12.73
C SER A 125 -21.77 12.31 -13.44
N THR A 126 -22.76 11.50 -13.77
CA THR A 126 -22.56 10.17 -14.38
C THR A 126 -21.97 10.22 -15.78
N ASP A 127 -22.17 11.32 -16.54
CA ASP A 127 -21.52 11.56 -17.84
C ASP A 127 -20.00 11.75 -17.72
N ARG A 128 -19.47 11.97 -16.51
CA ARG A 128 -18.04 12.06 -16.22
C ARG A 128 -17.45 10.73 -15.75
N ILE A 129 -18.21 9.65 -15.82
CA ILE A 129 -17.80 8.32 -15.38
C ILE A 129 -17.78 7.40 -16.59
N TYR A 130 -16.65 6.72 -16.80
CA TYR A 130 -16.45 5.76 -17.89
C TYR A 130 -16.17 4.38 -17.32
N ALA A 131 -16.81 3.37 -17.90
CA ALA A 131 -16.59 1.97 -17.57
C ALA A 131 -15.30 1.46 -18.22
N PHE A 132 -14.36 0.97 -17.41
CA PHE A 132 -13.16 0.27 -17.87
C PHE A 132 -13.46 -1.22 -18.04
N ASP A 133 -14.19 -1.53 -19.10
CA ASP A 133 -14.76 -2.83 -19.46
C ASP A 133 -13.82 -3.65 -20.36
N THR A 134 -12.59 -3.87 -19.90
CA THR A 134 -11.60 -4.70 -20.63
C THR A 134 -11.86 -6.19 -20.48
N GLU A 135 -12.22 -6.64 -19.26
CA GLU A 135 -12.37 -8.06 -18.90
C GLU A 135 -13.83 -8.48 -18.67
N THR A 136 -14.67 -7.54 -18.25
CA THR A 136 -16.06 -7.80 -17.88
C THR A 136 -16.95 -6.80 -18.57
N GLU A 137 -18.07 -7.28 -19.09
CA GLU A 137 -19.06 -6.40 -19.70
C GLU A 137 -19.54 -5.36 -18.69
N ASN A 138 -19.76 -4.14 -19.18
CA ASN A 138 -20.33 -3.07 -18.39
C ASN A 138 -21.79 -3.41 -18.01
N PRO A 139 -22.11 -3.56 -16.71
CA PRO A 139 -23.45 -3.93 -16.26
C PRO A 139 -24.45 -2.77 -16.40
N ASN A 140 -24.00 -1.56 -16.70
CA ASN A 140 -24.84 -0.38 -16.83
C ASN A 140 -24.57 0.34 -18.16
N SER A 141 -25.42 0.07 -19.16
CA SER A 141 -25.33 0.65 -20.51
C SER A 141 -25.47 2.18 -20.56
N SER A 142 -25.94 2.83 -19.49
CA SER A 142 -25.97 4.30 -19.40
C SER A 142 -24.59 4.92 -19.11
N ILE A 143 -23.63 4.12 -18.66
CA ILE A 143 -22.24 4.52 -18.48
C ILE A 143 -21.47 4.17 -19.74
N LEU A 144 -20.79 5.13 -20.34
CA LEU A 144 -20.02 4.91 -21.57
C LEU A 144 -18.79 4.04 -21.30
N SER A 145 -18.44 3.17 -22.26
CA SER A 145 -17.16 2.46 -22.23
C SER A 145 -16.00 3.44 -22.36
N TRP A 146 -14.91 3.20 -21.64
CA TRP A 146 -13.67 3.96 -21.75
C TRP A 146 -13.08 3.91 -23.17
N THR A 147 -13.39 2.87 -23.96
CA THR A 147 -12.91 2.73 -25.34
C THR A 147 -13.42 3.85 -26.24
N SER A 148 -14.56 4.47 -25.93
CA SER A 148 -15.05 5.67 -26.62
C SER A 148 -14.05 6.85 -26.54
N LEU A 149 -13.22 6.91 -25.48
CA LEU A 149 -12.14 7.90 -25.37
C LEU A 149 -11.01 7.65 -26.37
N LEU A 150 -10.94 6.48 -27.01
CA LEU A 150 -9.91 6.16 -28.00
C LEU A 150 -10.35 6.48 -29.44
N GLU A 151 -11.62 6.87 -29.64
CA GLU A 151 -12.24 7.06 -30.96
C GLU A 151 -12.09 8.50 -31.50
N HIS A 152 -11.37 9.36 -30.78
CA HIS A 152 -11.23 10.78 -31.09
C HIS A 152 -9.94 11.13 -31.88
N GLY A 153 -9.36 10.15 -32.58
CA GLY A 153 -8.08 10.32 -33.29
C GLY A 153 -6.89 10.32 -32.35
N GLU A 154 -5.81 11.01 -32.71
CA GLU A 154 -4.57 11.08 -31.90
C GLU A 154 -4.17 12.52 -31.60
N SER A 155 -3.48 12.71 -30.48
CA SER A 155 -2.95 14.00 -30.06
C SER A 155 -1.60 13.85 -29.36
N ASP A 156 -0.69 14.79 -29.62
CA ASP A 156 0.59 14.88 -28.92
C ASP A 156 0.38 15.20 -27.43
N TRP A 157 1.26 14.64 -26.59
CA TRP A 157 1.31 14.99 -25.16
C TRP A 157 1.88 16.39 -24.93
N VAL A 158 1.50 16.99 -23.80
CA VAL A 158 1.97 18.31 -23.38
C VAL A 158 3.43 18.24 -22.96
N THR A 159 4.27 19.13 -23.51
CA THR A 159 5.63 19.34 -23.01
C THR A 159 5.61 20.26 -21.80
N VAL A 160 6.06 19.76 -20.65
CA VAL A 160 6.06 20.50 -19.38
C VAL A 160 7.36 21.28 -19.21
N GLN A 161 7.27 22.60 -19.04
CA GLN A 161 8.43 23.50 -18.90
C GLN A 161 9.10 23.38 -17.52
N SER A 162 8.31 23.29 -16.44
CA SER A 162 8.80 23.14 -15.06
C SER A 162 8.38 21.78 -14.48
N PRO A 163 8.98 20.66 -14.91
CA PRO A 163 8.55 19.32 -14.51
C PRO A 163 8.74 19.02 -13.00
N HIS A 164 9.56 19.80 -12.31
CA HIS A 164 9.79 19.68 -10.86
C HIS A 164 8.76 20.46 -10.02
N GLU A 165 7.99 21.35 -10.64
CA GLU A 165 6.92 22.15 -10.00
C GLU A 165 5.53 21.73 -10.48
N THR A 166 5.45 21.01 -11.59
CA THR A 166 4.18 20.55 -12.18
C THR A 166 3.80 19.19 -11.61
N VAL A 167 2.58 19.10 -11.08
CA VAL A 167 2.01 17.87 -10.52
C VAL A 167 1.62 16.91 -11.64
N ALA A 168 2.11 15.67 -11.57
CA ALA A 168 1.72 14.59 -12.46
C ALA A 168 0.71 13.64 -11.80
N SER A 169 0.80 13.45 -10.47
CA SER A 169 -0.15 12.60 -9.76
C SER A 169 -0.46 13.04 -8.34
N TYR A 170 -1.63 12.60 -7.87
CA TYR A 170 -1.98 12.60 -6.46
C TYR A 170 -1.86 11.18 -5.90
N ASN A 171 -1.01 11.02 -4.89
CA ASN A 171 -0.79 9.71 -4.27
C ASN A 171 -1.38 9.70 -2.86
N SER A 172 -2.32 8.78 -2.60
CA SER A 172 -2.90 8.63 -1.27
C SER A 172 -1.85 8.10 -0.28
N THR A 173 -1.71 8.75 0.87
CA THR A 173 -0.82 8.33 1.95
C THR A 173 -1.63 7.93 3.19
N SER A 174 -1.20 6.84 3.83
CA SER A 174 -1.81 6.40 5.09
C SER A 174 -1.39 7.36 6.20
N GLY A 175 -2.28 8.29 6.54
CA GLY A 175 -2.07 9.19 7.68
C GLY A 175 -1.99 8.40 8.99
N THR A 176 -1.11 8.84 9.88
CA THR A 176 -0.96 8.25 11.23
C THR A 176 -2.09 8.63 12.18
N SER A 177 -2.96 9.57 11.78
CA SER A 177 -3.94 10.27 12.64
C SER A 177 -5.37 10.32 12.08
N GLY A 178 -5.70 9.70 10.94
CA GLY A 178 -7.05 9.78 10.37
C GLY A 178 -7.23 9.24 8.95
N LEU A 179 -8.22 9.78 8.22
CA LEU A 179 -8.49 9.47 6.81
C LEU A 179 -7.27 9.78 5.92
N PRO A 180 -7.08 9.07 4.78
CA PRO A 180 -5.92 9.24 3.92
C PRO A 180 -5.69 10.69 3.48
N LYS A 181 -4.43 11.11 3.46
CA LYS A 181 -4.00 12.38 2.83
C LYS A 181 -3.65 12.10 1.37
N ALA A 182 -3.55 13.12 0.53
CA ALA A 182 -3.07 12.98 -0.84
C ALA A 182 -1.84 13.87 -1.05
N ALA A 183 -0.71 13.26 -1.36
CA ALA A 183 0.54 13.95 -1.69
C ALA A 183 0.53 14.37 -3.16
N MET A 184 0.95 15.60 -3.44
CA MET A 184 1.12 16.11 -4.80
C MET A 184 2.51 15.77 -5.31
N ILE A 185 2.58 14.94 -6.33
CA ILE A 185 3.80 14.34 -6.85
C ILE A 185 4.10 14.86 -8.25
N THR A 186 5.33 15.31 -8.47
CA THR A 186 5.72 16.00 -9.72
C THR A 186 6.17 15.03 -10.82
N HIS A 187 6.27 15.53 -12.05
CA HIS A 187 6.87 14.73 -13.15
C HIS A 187 8.30 14.32 -12.81
N SER A 188 9.12 15.25 -12.29
CA SER A 188 10.52 14.96 -11.96
C SER A 188 10.68 13.92 -10.86
N TYR A 189 9.75 13.84 -9.89
CA TYR A 189 9.70 12.75 -8.91
C TYR A 189 9.56 11.40 -9.63
N HIS A 190 8.57 11.26 -10.51
CA HIS A 190 8.31 9.98 -11.18
C HIS A 190 9.45 9.57 -12.09
N VAL A 191 10.06 10.54 -12.79
CA VAL A 191 11.26 10.29 -13.61
C VAL A 191 12.41 9.78 -12.75
N SER A 192 12.69 10.41 -11.61
CA SER A 192 13.75 9.96 -10.69
C SER A 192 13.51 8.53 -10.20
N GLN A 193 12.27 8.20 -9.80
CA GLN A 193 11.93 6.88 -9.29
C GLN A 193 11.90 5.79 -10.38
N ALA A 194 11.54 6.13 -11.62
CA ALA A 194 11.62 5.22 -12.74
C ALA A 194 13.08 5.00 -13.20
N ALA A 195 13.89 6.06 -13.20
CA ALA A 195 15.31 6.01 -13.56
C ALA A 195 16.15 5.17 -12.59
N ALA A 196 15.82 5.19 -11.29
CA ALA A 196 16.47 4.35 -10.28
C ALA A 196 16.36 2.83 -10.54
N GLN A 197 15.50 2.41 -11.49
CA GLN A 197 15.30 1.01 -11.87
C GLN A 197 15.91 0.65 -13.24
N CYS A 198 16.59 1.61 -13.87
CA CYS A 198 17.22 1.49 -15.18
C CYS A 198 18.71 1.07 -15.12
N GLU A 199 19.12 0.44 -14.01
CA GLU A 199 20.46 -0.13 -13.88
C GLU A 199 20.73 -1.20 -14.95
N GLU A 200 21.94 -1.21 -15.50
CA GLU A 200 22.40 -2.29 -16.39
C GLU A 200 22.55 -3.62 -15.63
N THR A 201 22.29 -4.72 -16.33
CA THR A 201 22.35 -6.07 -15.75
C THR A 201 23.17 -7.01 -16.60
N GLY A 202 23.93 -7.91 -15.97
CA GLY A 202 24.70 -8.97 -16.66
C GLY A 202 23.86 -10.14 -17.18
N TYR A 203 22.54 -10.01 -17.26
CA TYR A 203 21.62 -11.05 -17.70
C TYR A 203 20.41 -10.45 -18.44
N ALA A 204 19.75 -11.26 -19.27
CA ALA A 204 18.55 -10.87 -20.00
C ALA A 204 17.36 -10.70 -19.05
N ARG A 205 16.69 -9.55 -19.14
CA ARG A 205 15.60 -9.20 -18.22
C ARG A 205 14.23 -9.63 -18.76
N SER A 206 13.44 -10.24 -17.88
CA SER A 206 12.01 -10.51 -17.99
C SER A 206 11.39 -10.24 -16.62
N ARG A 207 10.27 -9.52 -16.58
CA ARG A 207 9.62 -9.03 -15.35
C ARG A 207 8.24 -9.63 -15.16
N LEU A 208 7.86 -9.91 -13.91
CA LEU A 208 6.46 -10.22 -13.52
C LEU A 208 5.96 -9.18 -12.53
N LEU A 209 4.88 -8.46 -12.88
CA LEU A 209 4.30 -7.41 -12.07
C LEU A 209 2.93 -7.83 -11.50
N THR A 210 2.85 -7.93 -10.18
CA THR A 210 1.60 -8.13 -9.42
C THR A 210 1.24 -6.92 -8.55
N LEU A 211 2.16 -5.97 -8.40
CA LEU A 211 1.93 -4.78 -7.60
C LEU A 211 0.97 -3.82 -8.30
N PRO A 212 0.05 -3.18 -7.56
CA PRO A 212 -0.85 -2.21 -8.15
C PRO A 212 -0.15 -0.92 -8.60
N PRO A 213 -0.29 -0.49 -9.88
CA PRO A 213 0.34 0.73 -10.37
C PRO A 213 -0.20 2.02 -9.74
N PHE A 214 -1.38 2.01 -9.10
CA PHE A 214 -1.88 3.17 -8.34
C PHE A 214 -1.00 3.51 -7.11
N HIS A 215 -0.23 2.53 -6.62
CA HIS A 215 0.61 2.71 -5.45
C HIS A 215 1.97 3.30 -5.88
N ALA A 216 2.58 4.15 -5.04
CA ALA A 216 3.86 4.79 -5.33
C ALA A 216 5.02 3.81 -5.60
N PHE A 217 4.90 2.56 -5.15
CA PHE A 217 5.83 1.47 -5.50
C PHE A 217 5.61 0.97 -6.94
N GLY A 218 4.35 0.76 -7.34
CA GLY A 218 4.03 0.22 -8.66
C GLY A 218 4.17 1.25 -9.78
N SER A 219 3.82 2.51 -9.51
CA SER A 219 3.71 3.56 -10.53
C SER A 219 4.97 3.78 -11.38
N PRO A 220 6.21 3.74 -10.85
CA PRO A 220 7.41 4.01 -11.65
C PRO A 220 7.88 2.78 -12.46
N ILE A 221 7.38 1.57 -12.15
CA ILE A 221 7.82 0.33 -12.82
C ILE A 221 7.43 0.34 -14.29
N LEU A 222 6.18 0.70 -14.61
CA LEU A 222 5.66 0.70 -16.00
C LEU A 222 6.44 1.69 -16.90
N PRO A 223 6.65 2.97 -16.54
CA PRO A 223 7.54 3.87 -17.26
C PRO A 223 8.94 3.31 -17.50
N SER A 224 9.57 2.72 -16.49
CA SER A 224 10.92 2.15 -16.61
C SER A 224 10.96 0.95 -17.56
N THR A 225 9.91 0.10 -17.55
CA THR A 225 9.75 -1.06 -18.42
C THR A 225 9.64 -0.63 -19.88
N ILE A 226 8.77 0.35 -20.16
CA ILE A 226 8.52 0.85 -21.51
C ILE A 226 9.79 1.49 -22.09
N ARG A 227 10.45 2.34 -21.29
CA ARG A 227 11.69 3.02 -21.71
C ARG A 227 12.82 2.03 -22.06
N GLN A 228 12.92 0.92 -21.32
CA GLN A 228 13.98 -0.08 -21.50
C GLN A 228 13.61 -1.21 -22.47
N GLY A 229 12.35 -1.30 -22.90
CA GLY A 229 11.88 -2.41 -23.75
C GLY A 229 11.93 -3.78 -23.07
N ILE A 230 11.81 -3.82 -21.73
CA ILE A 230 11.90 -5.07 -20.97
C ILE A 230 10.55 -5.81 -21.03
N PRO A 231 10.48 -7.06 -21.52
CA PRO A 231 9.25 -7.83 -21.50
C PRO A 231 8.76 -7.98 -20.05
N THR A 232 7.53 -7.54 -19.81
CA THR A 232 6.91 -7.43 -18.50
C THR A 232 5.53 -8.05 -18.56
N TYR A 233 5.37 -9.15 -17.84
CA TYR A 233 4.13 -9.90 -17.69
C TYR A 233 3.30 -9.24 -16.59
N ILE A 234 2.09 -8.83 -16.92
CA ILE A 234 1.17 -8.15 -16.01
C ILE A 234 0.19 -9.17 -15.48
N MET A 235 0.17 -9.34 -14.17
CA MET A 235 -0.87 -10.09 -13.48
C MET A 235 -1.88 -9.12 -12.90
N ARG A 236 -3.15 -9.39 -13.19
CA ARG A 236 -4.29 -8.65 -12.65
C ARG A 236 -4.26 -8.52 -11.12
N ARG A 237 -3.94 -9.62 -10.45
CA ARG A 237 -3.74 -9.74 -9.01
C ARG A 237 -2.79 -10.89 -8.71
N TYR A 238 -2.17 -10.86 -7.54
CA TYR A 238 -1.43 -12.01 -7.05
C TYR A 238 -2.37 -13.21 -6.82
N ALA A 239 -2.04 -14.33 -7.43
CA ALA A 239 -2.57 -15.65 -7.15
C ALA A 239 -1.39 -16.62 -7.23
N GLU A 240 -1.19 -17.43 -6.18
CA GLU A 240 0.06 -18.18 -5.98
C GLU A 240 0.41 -19.12 -7.13
N ALA A 241 -0.50 -20.03 -7.51
CA ALA A 241 -0.23 -20.99 -8.59
C ALA A 241 0.06 -20.27 -9.93
N PRO A 242 -0.80 -19.37 -10.44
CA PRO A 242 -0.49 -18.64 -11.68
C PRO A 242 0.78 -17.78 -11.60
N PHE A 243 1.14 -17.26 -10.42
CA PHE A 243 2.37 -16.49 -10.22
C PHE A 243 3.61 -17.36 -10.40
N LEU A 244 3.62 -18.54 -9.78
CA LEU A 244 4.71 -19.51 -9.90
C LEU A 244 4.80 -20.08 -11.33
N ASP A 245 3.66 -20.39 -11.94
CA ASP A 245 3.58 -20.87 -13.32
C ASP A 245 4.15 -19.84 -14.30
N ALA A 246 3.77 -18.56 -14.16
CA ALA A 246 4.30 -17.48 -15.00
C ALA A 246 5.83 -17.31 -14.84
N ILE A 247 6.36 -17.43 -13.62
CA ILE A 247 7.82 -17.35 -13.40
C ILE A 247 8.55 -18.45 -14.16
N ALA A 248 8.05 -19.69 -14.05
CA ALA A 248 8.64 -20.85 -14.70
C ALA A 248 8.51 -20.76 -16.23
N GLN A 249 7.29 -20.53 -16.73
CA GLN A 249 6.95 -20.50 -18.15
C GLN A 249 7.71 -19.40 -18.90
N TYR A 250 7.75 -18.20 -18.34
CA TYR A 250 8.35 -17.03 -19.01
C TYR A 250 9.79 -16.77 -18.58
N ARG A 251 10.37 -17.69 -17.78
CA ARG A 251 11.71 -17.57 -17.20
C ARG A 251 11.94 -16.18 -16.59
N VAL A 252 10.98 -15.73 -15.80
CA VAL A 252 10.99 -14.39 -15.19
C VAL A 252 12.26 -14.23 -14.38
N SER A 253 13.01 -13.17 -14.68
CA SER A 253 14.28 -12.87 -14.01
C SER A 253 14.12 -11.87 -12.86
N GLU A 254 13.04 -11.07 -12.89
CA GLU A 254 12.80 -10.01 -11.93
C GLU A 254 11.33 -9.96 -11.52
N THR A 255 11.07 -9.78 -10.23
CA THR A 255 9.71 -9.54 -9.76
C THR A 255 9.70 -8.55 -8.60
N TYR A 256 8.53 -8.00 -8.32
CA TYR A 256 8.29 -7.02 -7.28
C TYR A 256 7.18 -7.54 -6.39
N VAL A 257 7.47 -7.71 -5.11
CA VAL A 257 6.56 -8.37 -4.18
C VAL A 257 6.52 -7.66 -2.84
N PRO A 258 5.35 -7.61 -2.17
CA PRO A 258 5.30 -7.20 -0.79
C PRO A 258 5.82 -8.35 0.12
N PRO A 259 6.24 -8.05 1.37
CA PRO A 259 6.70 -9.03 2.34
C PRO A 259 5.85 -10.30 2.50
N PRO A 260 4.49 -10.23 2.54
CA PRO A 260 3.68 -11.44 2.70
C PRO A 260 3.85 -12.46 1.56
N VAL A 261 4.02 -11.98 0.32
CA VAL A 261 4.25 -12.85 -0.83
C VAL A 261 5.63 -13.49 -0.73
N LEU A 262 6.68 -12.69 -0.48
CA LEU A 262 8.04 -13.20 -0.30
C LEU A 262 8.11 -14.32 0.76
N MET A 263 7.39 -14.14 1.88
CA MET A 263 7.37 -15.07 3.00
C MET A 263 6.49 -16.31 2.81
N ALA A 264 5.60 -16.29 1.83
CA ALA A 264 4.78 -17.43 1.46
C ALA A 264 5.53 -18.38 0.52
N LEU A 265 6.35 -17.86 -0.41
CA LEU A 265 7.05 -18.63 -1.43
C LEU A 265 7.81 -19.86 -0.89
N PRO A 266 8.73 -19.76 0.09
CA PRO A 266 9.47 -20.93 0.56
C PRO A 266 8.62 -21.95 1.34
N LYS A 267 7.37 -21.62 1.67
CA LYS A 267 6.42 -22.50 2.36
C LYS A 267 5.47 -23.20 1.39
N SER A 268 5.47 -22.80 0.13
CA SER A 268 4.59 -23.32 -0.90
C SER A 268 5.06 -24.68 -1.39
N ALA A 269 4.14 -25.64 -1.49
CA ALA A 269 4.43 -26.92 -2.14
C ALA A 269 4.62 -26.79 -3.66
N LEU A 270 4.15 -25.69 -4.25
CA LEU A 270 4.26 -25.39 -5.68
C LEU A 270 5.60 -24.71 -6.04
N ALA A 271 6.27 -24.10 -5.06
CA ALA A 271 7.53 -23.41 -5.26
C ALA A 271 8.68 -24.42 -5.31
N THR A 272 9.17 -24.70 -6.51
CA THR A 272 10.32 -25.58 -6.74
C THR A 272 11.53 -24.78 -7.18
N ARG A 273 12.74 -25.33 -6.95
CA ARG A 273 13.97 -24.74 -7.48
C ARG A 273 13.93 -24.66 -9.00
N GLU A 274 13.46 -25.70 -9.68
CA GLU A 274 13.34 -25.70 -11.14
C GLU A 274 12.47 -24.54 -11.65
N GLY A 275 11.33 -24.29 -10.98
CA GLY A 275 10.40 -23.22 -11.36
C GLY A 275 10.91 -21.81 -11.07
N LEU A 276 11.73 -21.63 -10.01
CA LEU A 276 12.16 -20.31 -9.54
C LEU A 276 13.63 -19.96 -9.86
N ASN A 277 14.42 -20.89 -10.40
CA ASN A 277 15.84 -20.70 -10.72
C ASN A 277 16.11 -19.69 -11.86
N SER A 278 15.06 -19.15 -12.51
CA SER A 278 15.18 -18.00 -13.43
C SER A 278 15.32 -16.66 -12.71
N LEU A 279 14.80 -16.54 -11.48
CA LEU A 279 14.78 -15.28 -10.72
C LEU A 279 16.18 -14.88 -10.27
N ARG A 280 16.60 -13.67 -10.67
CA ARG A 280 17.87 -13.03 -10.32
C ARG A 280 17.71 -11.86 -9.37
N SER A 281 16.57 -11.18 -9.39
CA SER A 281 16.31 -10.03 -8.51
C SER A 281 14.85 -9.99 -8.06
N ILE A 282 14.63 -10.02 -6.74
CA ILE A 282 13.31 -9.83 -6.16
C ILE A 282 13.30 -8.50 -5.41
N TRP A 283 12.54 -7.52 -5.91
CA TRP A 283 12.36 -6.24 -5.24
C TRP A 283 11.28 -6.36 -4.16
N MET A 284 11.61 -5.99 -2.93
CA MET A 284 10.69 -6.10 -1.80
C MET A 284 10.69 -4.81 -1.00
N GLY A 285 9.50 -4.34 -0.62
CA GLY A 285 9.38 -3.12 0.19
C GLY A 285 7.99 -2.96 0.82
N GLY A 286 7.89 -1.98 1.70
CA GLY A 286 6.67 -1.67 2.46
C GLY A 286 6.67 -2.17 3.91
N ALA A 287 7.52 -3.15 4.22
CA ALA A 287 7.96 -3.49 5.57
C ALA A 287 9.29 -4.25 5.51
N SER A 288 10.03 -4.27 6.61
CA SER A 288 11.28 -5.02 6.71
C SER A 288 11.03 -6.52 6.82
N VAL A 289 11.83 -7.31 6.12
CA VAL A 289 11.91 -8.77 6.28
C VAL A 289 13.34 -9.13 6.66
N LYS A 290 13.50 -9.86 7.76
CA LYS A 290 14.81 -10.20 8.31
C LYS A 290 15.53 -11.23 7.43
N PHE A 291 16.85 -11.15 7.31
CA PHE A 291 17.63 -12.06 6.46
C PHE A 291 17.35 -13.54 6.79
N ALA A 292 17.25 -13.88 8.08
CA ALA A 292 16.93 -15.24 8.53
C ALA A 292 15.62 -15.78 7.94
N GLN A 293 14.64 -14.91 7.69
CA GLN A 293 13.34 -15.27 7.09
C GLN A 293 13.42 -15.36 5.56
N GLN A 294 14.35 -14.62 4.94
CA GLN A 294 14.61 -14.66 3.50
C GLN A 294 15.41 -15.90 3.09
N LYS A 295 16.31 -16.38 3.97
CA LYS A 295 17.26 -17.47 3.72
C LYS A 295 16.63 -18.71 3.04
N PRO A 296 15.48 -19.25 3.49
CA PRO A 296 14.90 -20.45 2.86
C PRO A 296 14.49 -20.24 1.40
N LEU A 297 14.20 -19.00 0.98
CA LEU A 297 13.83 -18.73 -0.41
C LEU A 297 15.04 -18.82 -1.33
N TYR A 298 16.24 -18.42 -0.88
CA TYR A 298 17.46 -18.47 -1.70
C TYR A 298 17.79 -19.87 -2.21
N ASP A 299 17.39 -20.93 -1.50
CA ASP A 299 17.61 -22.32 -1.92
C ASP A 299 16.81 -22.70 -3.19
N LEU A 300 15.77 -21.93 -3.50
CA LEU A 300 14.90 -22.10 -4.67
C LEU A 300 15.26 -21.17 -5.84
N LEU A 301 16.01 -20.09 -5.60
CA LEU A 301 16.32 -19.08 -6.61
C LEU A 301 17.59 -19.44 -7.41
N HIS A 302 17.92 -18.59 -8.40
CA HIS A 302 19.21 -18.62 -9.06
C HIS A 302 20.36 -18.43 -8.06
N GLU A 303 21.54 -19.00 -8.33
CA GLU A 303 22.72 -18.88 -7.45
C GLU A 303 23.16 -17.43 -7.23
N ASP A 304 23.18 -16.63 -8.30
CA ASP A 304 23.40 -15.17 -8.25
C ASP A 304 22.17 -14.34 -7.84
N ALA A 305 21.10 -14.94 -7.34
CA ALA A 305 19.90 -14.18 -7.00
C ALA A 305 20.14 -13.25 -5.81
N CYS A 306 19.48 -12.09 -5.84
CA CYS A 306 19.40 -11.17 -4.71
C CYS A 306 17.95 -10.80 -4.39
N ILE A 307 17.63 -10.75 -3.10
CA ILE A 307 16.39 -10.14 -2.61
C ILE A 307 16.76 -8.71 -2.21
N ARG A 308 16.22 -7.74 -2.94
CA ARG A 308 16.54 -6.31 -2.80
C ARG A 308 15.50 -5.63 -1.94
N GLY A 309 15.83 -5.43 -0.67
CA GLY A 309 15.06 -4.58 0.22
C GLY A 309 15.07 -3.12 -0.24
N VAL A 310 13.88 -2.51 -0.31
CA VAL A 310 13.66 -1.11 -0.62
C VAL A 310 13.04 -0.42 0.57
N TRP A 311 13.59 0.74 0.92
CA TRP A 311 13.01 1.64 1.90
C TRP A 311 12.72 3.01 1.29
N GLY A 312 11.59 3.58 1.70
CA GLY A 312 11.17 4.91 1.32
C GLY A 312 9.71 5.16 1.68
N MET A 313 9.25 6.34 1.29
CA MET A 313 7.89 6.82 1.55
C MET A 313 7.42 7.65 0.35
N THR A 314 6.09 7.81 0.21
CA THR A 314 5.51 8.57 -0.91
C THR A 314 6.06 10.00 -1.00
N GLU A 315 6.43 10.57 0.13
CA GLU A 315 6.93 11.94 0.28
C GLU A 315 8.34 12.14 -0.28
N SER A 316 9.21 11.15 -0.16
CA SER A 316 10.62 11.23 -0.55
C SER A 316 10.94 10.47 -1.84
N GLY A 317 10.10 9.53 -2.23
CA GLY A 317 10.46 8.50 -3.20
C GLY A 317 10.31 7.14 -2.56
N TRP A 318 9.56 6.25 -3.19
CA TRP A 318 9.44 4.88 -2.73
C TRP A 318 10.81 4.19 -2.62
N ILE A 319 11.67 4.42 -3.60
CA ILE A 319 13.06 3.98 -3.62
C ILE A 319 13.91 5.15 -3.09
N THR A 320 13.99 5.27 -1.76
CA THR A 320 14.90 6.21 -1.08
C THR A 320 16.23 5.52 -0.82
N CYS A 321 16.20 4.34 -0.19
CA CYS A 321 17.35 3.43 -0.10
C CYS A 321 17.01 2.09 -0.75
N VAL A 322 18.03 1.45 -1.31
CA VAL A 322 17.92 0.13 -1.91
C VAL A 322 19.17 -0.70 -1.65
N GLN A 323 19.00 -1.98 -1.41
CA GLN A 323 20.10 -2.93 -1.44
C GLN A 323 20.66 -3.06 -2.86
N ASP A 324 21.98 -3.18 -2.96
CA ASP A 324 22.65 -3.44 -4.24
C ASP A 324 22.23 -4.78 -4.85
N ARG A 325 22.72 -5.09 -6.05
CA ARG A 325 22.43 -6.35 -6.75
C ARG A 325 23.32 -7.50 -6.27
N THR A 326 23.66 -7.52 -4.99
CA THR A 326 24.40 -8.61 -4.37
C THR A 326 23.56 -9.27 -3.30
N ARG A 327 23.79 -10.57 -3.08
CA ARG A 327 23.16 -11.26 -1.96
C ARG A 327 23.75 -10.73 -0.66
N ARG A 328 22.96 -9.91 0.04
CA ARG A 328 23.26 -9.44 1.39
C ARG A 328 22.78 -10.48 2.41
N GLU A 329 23.61 -10.73 3.42
CA GLU A 329 23.28 -11.58 4.57
C GLU A 329 23.01 -10.74 5.84
N ASP A 330 22.48 -9.54 5.63
CA ASP A 330 22.17 -8.56 6.67
C ASP A 330 20.73 -8.02 6.53
N ASP A 331 20.29 -7.25 7.53
CA ASP A 331 18.96 -6.64 7.57
C ASP A 331 18.95 -5.18 7.05
N SER A 332 20.00 -4.75 6.35
CA SER A 332 20.09 -3.37 5.90
C SER A 332 19.02 -3.07 4.86
N VAL A 333 18.66 -1.80 4.72
CA VAL A 333 17.88 -1.30 3.58
C VAL A 333 18.80 -0.75 2.48
N GLY A 334 20.09 -1.12 2.55
CA GLY A 334 21.13 -0.71 1.62
C GLY A 334 21.47 0.78 1.74
N GLN A 335 21.67 1.40 0.58
CA GLN A 335 22.20 2.74 0.44
C GLN A 335 21.19 3.69 -0.19
N PRO A 336 21.31 5.01 0.06
CA PRO A 336 20.52 6.00 -0.64
C PRO A 336 20.75 5.89 -2.15
N VAL A 337 19.67 6.00 -2.94
CA VAL A 337 19.82 6.10 -4.40
C VAL A 337 20.55 7.40 -4.76
N GLU A 338 21.11 7.45 -5.98
CA GLU A 338 21.89 8.60 -6.41
C GLU A 338 21.13 9.93 -6.26
N GLY A 339 21.79 10.93 -5.67
CA GLY A 339 21.22 12.25 -5.38
C GLY A 339 20.39 12.33 -4.10
N PHE A 340 20.17 11.22 -3.39
CA PHE A 340 19.45 11.20 -2.11
C PHE A 340 20.45 11.25 -0.95
N GLU A 341 20.07 11.93 0.12
CA GLU A 341 20.89 12.07 1.32
C GLU A 341 20.11 11.69 2.56
N ILE A 342 20.76 10.93 3.44
CA ILE A 342 20.22 10.52 4.74
C ILE A 342 21.03 11.19 5.83
N ARG A 343 20.31 11.79 6.78
CA ARG A 343 20.88 12.31 8.02
C ARG A 343 20.22 11.60 9.19
N ILE A 344 21.03 11.09 10.10
CA ILE A 344 20.58 10.51 11.36
C ILE A 344 20.75 11.58 12.42
N VAL A 345 19.72 11.88 13.20
CA VAL A 345 19.78 12.91 14.26
C VAL A 345 19.33 12.36 15.62
N ASP A 346 19.87 12.92 16.69
CA ASP A 346 19.41 12.63 18.05
C ASP A 346 18.11 13.37 18.40
N ASP A 347 17.67 13.25 19.66
CA ASP A 347 16.44 13.88 20.16
C ASP A 347 16.50 15.43 20.16
N ASP A 348 17.70 16.01 20.19
CA ASP A 348 17.93 17.47 20.11
C ASP A 348 18.04 17.96 18.65
N GLY A 349 18.09 17.03 17.69
CA GLY A 349 18.21 17.30 16.26
C GLY A 349 19.66 17.42 15.77
N GLU A 350 20.63 17.07 16.61
CA GLU A 350 22.05 17.11 16.26
C GLU A 350 22.45 15.88 15.42
N PRO A 351 23.29 16.04 14.38
CA PRO A 351 23.69 14.93 13.53
C PRO A 351 24.49 13.84 14.28
N ILE A 352 24.05 12.60 14.13
CA ILE A 352 24.77 11.41 14.59
C ILE A 352 25.70 10.93 13.47
N THR A 353 27.01 10.95 13.74
CA THR A 353 28.03 10.52 12.78
C THR A 353 28.72 9.19 13.12
N ALA A 354 28.46 8.64 14.29
CA ALA A 354 29.00 7.35 14.68
C ALA A 354 28.16 6.20 14.10
N ASP A 355 28.81 5.09 13.78
CA ASP A 355 28.14 3.85 13.40
C ASP A 355 27.46 3.20 14.61
N ASN A 356 26.42 2.41 14.36
CA ASN A 356 25.64 1.68 15.38
C ASN A 356 24.96 2.57 16.44
N VAL A 357 24.81 3.87 16.17
CA VAL A 357 24.05 4.79 17.01
C VAL A 357 22.75 5.13 16.32
N SER A 358 21.63 4.81 16.97
CA SER A 358 20.28 5.04 16.44
C SER A 358 19.84 6.48 16.62
N GLY A 359 19.10 7.00 15.64
CA GLY A 359 18.44 8.31 15.70
C GLY A 359 17.32 8.45 14.66
N GLU A 360 16.65 9.60 14.63
CA GLU A 360 15.62 9.91 13.63
C GLU A 360 16.27 10.04 12.25
N LEU A 361 15.69 9.34 11.27
CA LEU A 361 16.12 9.41 9.88
C LEU A 361 15.45 10.59 9.18
N LEU A 362 16.26 11.52 8.71
CA LEU A 362 15.88 12.65 7.89
C LEU A 362 16.37 12.43 6.46
N VAL A 363 15.55 12.77 5.47
CA VAL A 363 15.87 12.51 4.05
C VAL A 363 15.84 13.82 3.28
N ARG A 364 16.88 14.07 2.49
CA ARG A 364 16.86 15.12 1.46
C ARG A 364 16.91 14.44 0.10
N VAL A 365 15.98 14.81 -0.77
CA VAL A 365 15.82 14.22 -2.09
C VAL A 365 15.76 15.32 -3.15
N PRO A 366 16.12 15.03 -4.42
CA PRO A 366 16.07 16.03 -5.49
C PRO A 366 14.65 16.54 -5.74
N HIS A 367 13.66 15.65 -5.63
CA HIS A 367 12.26 15.92 -5.97
C HIS A 367 11.34 15.31 -4.91
N PRO A 368 11.12 15.99 -3.76
CA PRO A 368 10.15 15.52 -2.77
C PRO A 368 8.71 15.75 -3.26
N LEU A 369 7.72 15.31 -2.49
CA LEU A 369 6.35 15.82 -2.65
C LEU A 369 6.36 17.36 -2.63
N LEU A 370 5.44 18.00 -3.36
CA LEU A 370 5.25 19.44 -3.26
C LEU A 370 4.53 19.84 -1.98
N SER A 371 3.39 19.21 -1.72
CA SER A 371 2.61 19.36 -0.50
C SER A 371 1.52 18.29 -0.43
N TYR A 372 0.79 18.26 0.69
CA TYR A 372 -0.48 17.53 0.75
C TYR A 372 -1.63 18.45 0.36
N ILE A 373 -2.55 17.93 -0.46
CA ILE A 373 -3.72 18.68 -0.95
C ILE A 373 -4.49 19.29 0.22
N SER A 374 -4.68 20.62 0.18
CA SER A 374 -5.45 21.39 1.16
C SER A 374 -5.07 21.11 2.63
N ASN A 375 -3.81 20.71 2.89
CA ASN A 375 -3.35 20.36 4.23
C ASN A 375 -1.98 20.99 4.55
N PRO A 376 -1.94 22.31 4.80
CA PRO A 376 -0.70 23.03 5.07
C PRO A 376 -0.02 22.58 6.37
N ILE A 377 -0.79 22.12 7.36
CA ILE A 377 -0.25 21.61 8.63
C ILE A 377 0.53 20.32 8.36
N ALA A 378 -0.08 19.33 7.72
CA ALA A 378 0.61 18.09 7.37
C ALA A 378 1.81 18.34 6.45
N THR A 379 1.71 19.34 5.58
CA THR A 379 2.81 19.72 4.68
C THR A 379 3.98 20.27 5.48
N ALA A 380 3.75 21.22 6.39
CA ALA A 380 4.81 21.76 7.24
C ALA A 380 5.43 20.69 8.15
N GLU A 381 4.61 19.78 8.70
CA GLU A 381 5.07 18.68 9.57
C GLU A 381 5.90 17.61 8.84
N ALA A 382 5.73 17.47 7.52
CA ALA A 382 6.51 16.53 6.72
C ALA A 382 7.97 16.96 6.56
N PHE A 383 8.28 18.25 6.74
CA PHE A 383 9.63 18.79 6.63
C PHE A 383 10.17 19.22 7.99
N THR A 384 11.50 19.27 8.08
CA THR A 384 12.21 19.97 9.15
C THR A 384 11.87 21.47 9.13
N PRO A 385 12.01 22.20 10.26
CA PRO A 385 11.66 23.63 10.31
C PRO A 385 12.35 24.52 9.27
N CYS A 386 13.56 24.15 8.84
CA CYS A 386 14.30 24.85 7.78
C CYS A 386 13.90 24.41 6.35
N GLY A 387 13.03 23.42 6.20
CA GLY A 387 12.57 22.89 4.92
C GLY A 387 13.59 22.01 4.18
N ALA A 388 14.79 21.82 4.71
CA ALA A 388 15.89 21.18 3.99
C ALA A 388 15.78 19.65 3.90
N TYR A 389 15.14 19.02 4.90
CA TYR A 389 14.96 17.58 4.99
C TYR A 389 13.51 17.22 5.27
N LEU A 390 13.05 16.12 4.70
CA LEU A 390 11.83 15.40 5.07
C LEU A 390 12.05 14.63 6.37
N ARG A 391 11.02 14.64 7.23
CA ARG A 391 10.95 13.82 8.44
C ARG A 391 10.28 12.51 8.11
N THR A 392 11.03 11.42 8.19
CA THR A 392 10.47 10.09 7.91
C THR A 392 9.59 9.62 9.06
N GLY A 393 9.95 9.99 10.30
CA GLY A 393 9.42 9.38 11.51
C GLY A 393 9.92 7.95 11.75
N ASP A 394 10.94 7.51 11.00
CA ASP A 394 11.66 6.25 11.21
C ASP A 394 12.91 6.50 12.06
N ILE A 395 13.22 5.54 12.92
CA ILE A 395 14.47 5.46 13.67
C ILE A 395 15.36 4.44 12.99
N GLY A 396 16.63 4.78 12.82
CA GLY A 396 17.62 3.90 12.22
C GLY A 396 19.03 4.27 12.62
N TYR A 397 19.97 3.42 12.23
CA TYR A 397 21.40 3.63 12.39
C TYR A 397 22.10 3.26 11.10
N ARG A 398 23.37 3.63 10.98
CA ARG A 398 24.22 3.21 9.88
C ARG A 398 25.34 2.29 10.37
N VAL A 399 25.82 1.47 9.47
CA VAL A 399 27.03 0.66 9.64
C VAL A 399 27.88 0.82 8.41
N THR A 400 29.12 1.26 8.59
CA THR A 400 30.10 1.40 7.51
C THR A 400 30.85 0.09 7.35
N ASP A 401 30.83 -0.46 6.15
CA ASP A 401 31.63 -1.63 5.83
C ASP A 401 33.13 -1.26 5.94
N PRO A 402 33.91 -1.95 6.79
CA PRO A 402 35.30 -1.56 7.07
C PRO A 402 36.25 -1.80 5.89
N VAL A 403 35.85 -2.59 4.89
CA VAL A 403 36.67 -2.91 3.71
C VAL A 403 36.40 -1.92 2.59
N THR A 404 35.13 -1.67 2.28
CA THR A 404 34.71 -0.80 1.18
C THR A 404 34.56 0.65 1.60
N GLY A 405 34.40 0.93 2.89
CA GLY A 405 34.08 2.25 3.43
C GLY A 405 32.65 2.69 3.13
N VAL A 406 31.81 1.80 2.62
CA VAL A 406 30.46 2.13 2.16
C VAL A 406 29.45 1.94 3.31
N PRO A 407 28.67 2.97 3.67
CA PRO A 407 27.67 2.85 4.74
C PRO A 407 26.38 2.19 4.25
N SER A 408 25.88 1.24 5.03
CA SER A 408 24.54 0.66 4.88
C SER A 408 23.61 1.15 5.99
N LEU A 409 22.37 1.43 5.65
CA LEU A 409 21.36 1.91 6.59
C LEU A 409 20.54 0.74 7.16
N PHE A 410 20.22 0.78 8.45
CA PHE A 410 19.39 -0.19 9.15
C PHE A 410 18.20 0.52 9.80
N ILE A 411 17.00 0.02 9.53
CA ILE A 411 15.76 0.55 10.12
C ILE A 411 15.45 -0.21 11.41
N VAL A 412 15.25 0.52 12.50
CA VAL A 412 14.84 -0.04 13.79
C VAL A 412 13.31 -0.13 13.86
N ASP A 413 12.63 1.02 13.83
CA ASP A 413 11.17 1.09 13.87
C ASP A 413 10.69 2.51 13.55
N ARG A 414 9.38 2.77 13.64
CA ARG A 414 8.80 4.12 13.65
C ARG A 414 8.99 4.75 15.02
N ALA A 415 9.45 6.00 15.08
CA ALA A 415 9.61 6.77 16.33
C ALA A 415 8.35 6.78 17.21
N LYS A 416 7.17 6.87 16.58
CA LYS A 416 5.87 6.87 17.26
C LYS A 416 5.37 5.48 17.69
N GLU A 417 5.94 4.41 17.15
CA GLU A 417 5.57 3.03 17.48
C GLU A 417 6.53 2.38 18.49
N LEU A 418 7.71 2.98 18.71
CA LEU A 418 8.62 2.57 19.78
C LEU A 418 7.92 2.61 21.13
N ILE A 419 7.98 1.50 21.85
CA ILE A 419 7.35 1.30 23.15
C ILE A 419 8.30 1.84 24.22
N LYS A 420 7.78 2.68 25.12
CA LYS A 420 8.59 3.26 26.21
C LYS A 420 8.48 2.41 27.47
N VAL A 421 9.46 1.54 27.72
CA VAL A 421 9.47 0.63 28.88
C VAL A 421 10.66 0.97 29.80
N ARG A 422 10.38 1.42 31.02
CA ARG A 422 11.34 1.79 32.06
C ARG A 422 12.38 2.79 31.56
N GLY A 423 11.94 3.78 30.79
CA GLY A 423 12.80 4.74 30.11
C GLY A 423 13.57 4.21 28.88
N TRP A 424 13.42 2.94 28.51
CA TRP A 424 14.00 2.35 27.29
C TRP A 424 13.03 2.44 26.11
N GLN A 425 13.58 2.66 24.91
CA GLN A 425 12.81 2.53 23.67
C GLN A 425 12.92 1.09 23.17
N VAL A 426 11.78 0.41 23.06
CA VAL A 426 11.69 -0.99 22.62
C VAL A 426 10.97 -1.04 21.29
N SER A 427 11.56 -1.67 20.28
CA SER A 427 10.91 -1.90 18.99
C SER A 427 9.88 -3.03 19.10
N PRO A 428 8.59 -2.78 18.78
CA PRO A 428 7.63 -3.86 18.57
C PRO A 428 8.11 -4.90 17.57
N THR A 429 8.72 -4.46 16.46
CA THR A 429 9.11 -5.34 15.36
C THR A 429 10.28 -6.27 15.70
N GLU A 430 11.17 -5.88 16.61
CA GLU A 430 12.17 -6.78 17.20
C GLU A 430 11.49 -7.98 17.89
N ILE A 431 10.51 -7.71 18.75
CA ILE A 431 9.80 -8.75 19.52
C ILE A 431 8.93 -9.61 18.60
N GLU A 432 8.24 -8.99 17.64
CA GLU A 432 7.48 -9.69 16.60
C GLU A 432 8.36 -10.67 15.82
N SER A 433 9.59 -10.25 15.47
CA SER A 433 10.54 -11.10 14.73
C SER A 433 10.98 -12.32 15.55
N GLU A 434 11.25 -12.15 16.84
CA GLU A 434 11.60 -13.28 17.74
C GLU A 434 10.42 -14.23 18.00
N LEU A 435 9.20 -13.70 18.07
CA LEU A 435 7.98 -14.50 18.17
C LEU A 435 7.76 -15.32 16.88
N MET A 436 7.93 -14.71 15.71
CA MET A 436 7.72 -15.37 14.41
C MET A 436 8.71 -16.51 14.13
N GLN A 437 9.80 -16.61 14.89
CA GLN A 437 10.73 -17.75 14.81
C GLN A 437 10.21 -18.99 15.58
N HIS A 438 9.20 -18.85 16.44
CA HIS A 438 8.67 -19.97 17.21
C HIS A 438 7.79 -20.90 16.33
N PRO A 439 8.01 -22.23 16.33
CA PRO A 439 7.41 -23.14 15.33
C PRO A 439 5.88 -23.21 15.34
N GLY A 440 5.23 -22.98 16.49
CA GLY A 440 3.76 -22.96 16.57
C GLY A 440 3.12 -21.56 16.51
N ILE A 441 3.86 -20.49 16.19
CA ILE A 441 3.27 -19.17 15.94
C ILE A 441 3.05 -19.02 14.43
N ALA A 442 1.83 -18.63 14.04
CA ALA A 442 1.47 -18.38 12.65
C ALA A 442 1.57 -16.89 12.29
N ASP A 443 1.22 -16.00 13.21
CA ASP A 443 1.36 -14.54 13.07
C ASP A 443 1.49 -13.91 14.46
N ALA A 444 2.11 -12.74 14.54
CA ALA A 444 2.27 -11.99 15.78
C ALA A 444 2.23 -10.48 15.55
N ALA A 445 1.73 -9.75 16.54
CA ALA A 445 1.79 -8.30 16.59
C ALA A 445 2.09 -7.82 18.01
N VAL A 446 2.89 -6.76 18.13
CA VAL A 446 3.27 -6.19 19.42
C VAL A 446 2.88 -4.71 19.46
N ILE A 447 2.35 -4.29 20.61
CA ILE A 447 2.03 -2.88 20.89
C ILE A 447 2.45 -2.50 22.30
N GLY A 448 2.72 -1.22 22.49
CA GLY A 448 2.80 -0.61 23.81
C GLY A 448 1.40 -0.30 24.35
N ILE A 449 1.17 -0.56 25.63
CA ILE A 449 -0.02 -0.11 26.34
C ILE A 449 0.44 0.85 27.43
N LYS A 450 -0.10 2.07 27.43
CA LYS A 450 0.22 3.08 28.43
C LYS A 450 -0.23 2.62 29.82
N GLU A 451 0.67 2.74 30.78
CA GLU A 451 0.34 2.58 32.19
C GLU A 451 -0.48 3.78 32.71
N ALA A 452 -0.94 3.68 33.96
CA ALA A 452 -1.79 4.70 34.59
C ALA A 452 -1.13 6.09 34.66
N ASP A 453 0.20 6.16 34.61
CA ASP A 453 0.97 7.41 34.59
C ASP A 453 0.99 8.11 33.20
N GLY A 454 0.58 7.40 32.15
CA GLY A 454 0.50 7.88 30.76
C GLY A 454 1.85 8.09 30.06
N VAL A 455 2.97 7.79 30.72
CA VAL A 455 4.35 8.00 30.23
C VAL A 455 5.04 6.67 30.00
N GLU A 456 4.94 5.75 30.95
CA GLU A 456 5.42 4.39 30.83
C GLU A 456 4.44 3.54 30.03
N GLU A 457 4.98 2.58 29.31
CA GLU A 457 4.22 1.57 28.60
C GLU A 457 4.70 0.18 29.02
N PHE A 458 3.76 -0.76 29.06
CA PHE A 458 4.09 -2.17 29.09
C PHE A 458 3.84 -2.80 27.71
N ILE A 459 4.56 -3.89 27.44
CA ILE A 459 4.49 -4.58 26.16
C ILE A 459 3.34 -5.59 26.19
N ARG A 460 2.45 -5.52 25.19
CA ARG A 460 1.42 -6.54 24.92
C ARG A 460 1.69 -7.21 23.59
N ALA A 461 1.75 -8.55 23.59
CA ALA A 461 1.90 -9.37 22.39
C ALA A 461 0.57 -10.04 22.01
N TYR A 462 0.19 -9.93 20.74
CA TYR A 462 -0.95 -10.63 20.14
C TYR A 462 -0.45 -11.79 19.29
N ILE A 463 -0.94 -13.00 19.55
CA ILE A 463 -0.40 -14.22 18.96
C ILE A 463 -1.50 -14.98 18.21
N VAL A 464 -1.24 -15.31 16.95
CA VAL A 464 -2.02 -16.27 16.18
C VAL A 464 -1.32 -17.61 16.25
N ARG A 465 -1.99 -18.62 16.81
CA ARG A 465 -1.45 -19.98 16.88
C ARG A 465 -1.47 -20.62 15.50
N LYS A 466 -0.42 -21.38 15.19
CA LYS A 466 -0.41 -22.28 14.05
C LYS A 466 -1.34 -23.46 14.37
N VAL A 467 -2.30 -23.72 13.49
CA VAL A 467 -3.16 -24.90 13.60
C VAL A 467 -2.30 -26.11 13.28
N VAL A 468 -2.01 -26.94 14.29
CA VAL A 468 -1.37 -28.24 14.12
C VAL A 468 -2.44 -29.29 14.40
N PHE A 469 -2.76 -30.13 13.42
CA PHE A 469 -3.60 -31.30 13.62
C PHE A 469 -2.77 -32.36 14.35
N SER A 470 -2.60 -32.19 15.65
CA SER A 470 -2.02 -33.21 16.54
C SER A 470 -3.04 -33.59 17.59
N THR A 471 -3.19 -34.88 17.82
CA THR A 471 -4.09 -35.51 18.80
C THR A 471 -3.53 -35.50 20.23
N THR A 472 -2.45 -34.79 20.49
CA THR A 472 -1.81 -34.66 21.81
C THR A 472 -1.81 -33.20 22.28
N ASP A 473 -2.26 -32.95 23.51
CA ASP A 473 -2.27 -31.63 24.18
C ASP A 473 -0.87 -30.99 24.33
N GLU A 474 0.20 -31.72 23.99
CA GLU A 474 1.60 -31.35 24.21
C GLU A 474 2.15 -30.24 23.29
N MET A 475 1.37 -29.70 22.34
CA MET A 475 1.80 -28.62 21.43
C MET A 475 1.01 -27.31 21.56
N LEU A 476 0.14 -27.16 22.55
CA LEU A 476 -0.58 -25.91 22.77
C LEU A 476 0.37 -24.83 23.33
N ILE A 477 0.74 -23.87 22.48
CA ILE A 477 1.52 -22.70 22.91
C ILE A 477 0.71 -21.87 23.89
N ASP A 478 1.19 -21.82 25.14
CA ASP A 478 0.69 -20.94 26.18
C ASP A 478 1.69 -19.80 26.48
N GLU A 479 1.29 -18.92 27.40
CA GLU A 479 2.12 -17.79 27.81
C GLU A 479 3.45 -18.22 28.45
N THR A 480 3.47 -19.35 29.16
CA THR A 480 4.66 -19.87 29.85
C THR A 480 5.72 -20.32 28.84
N VAL A 481 5.30 -21.03 27.80
CA VAL A 481 6.17 -21.47 26.70
C VAL A 481 6.75 -20.25 25.98
N LEU A 482 5.91 -19.27 25.62
CA LEU A 482 6.35 -18.04 24.95
C LEU A 482 7.34 -17.24 25.80
N ARG A 483 7.06 -17.09 27.10
CA ARG A 483 7.94 -16.38 28.02
C ARG A 483 9.29 -17.07 28.15
N THR A 484 9.31 -18.41 28.15
CA THR A 484 10.56 -19.19 28.18
C THR A 484 11.35 -19.01 26.89
N TRP A 485 10.68 -19.05 25.74
CA TRP A 485 11.29 -18.82 24.42
C TRP A 485 11.95 -17.44 24.32
N LEU A 486 11.23 -16.38 24.69
CA LEU A 486 11.70 -15.00 24.56
C LEU A 486 12.79 -14.65 25.57
N ARG A 487 12.77 -15.21 26.79
CA ARG A 487 13.81 -14.96 27.80
C ARG A 487 15.21 -15.37 27.36
N GLN A 488 15.32 -16.34 26.44
CA GLN A 488 16.60 -16.79 25.90
C GLN A 488 17.14 -15.86 24.79
N ARG A 489 16.31 -14.96 24.27
CA ARG A 489 16.57 -14.18 23.05
C ARG A 489 16.52 -12.66 23.27
N LEU A 490 15.76 -12.21 24.26
CA LEU A 490 15.50 -10.80 24.54
C LEU A 490 15.96 -10.39 25.94
N ALA A 491 16.38 -9.14 26.07
CA ALA A 491 16.63 -8.52 27.37
C ALA A 491 15.34 -8.43 28.20
N GLY A 492 15.45 -8.52 29.53
CA GLY A 492 14.30 -8.63 30.43
C GLY A 492 13.26 -7.50 30.33
N TYR A 493 13.67 -6.28 29.99
CA TYR A 493 12.75 -5.14 29.80
C TYR A 493 12.00 -5.16 28.46
N LYS A 494 12.40 -6.03 27.50
CA LYS A 494 11.72 -6.24 26.22
C LYS A 494 10.69 -7.37 26.29
N MET A 495 10.51 -7.98 27.46
CA MET A 495 9.57 -9.08 27.64
C MET A 495 8.13 -8.57 27.63
N PRO A 496 7.21 -9.20 26.87
CA PRO A 496 5.78 -8.93 26.99
C PRO A 496 5.32 -9.11 28.44
N ALA A 497 4.62 -8.10 28.95
CA ALA A 497 3.94 -8.18 30.24
C ALA A 497 2.56 -8.84 30.09
N GLU A 498 2.00 -8.83 28.88
CA GLU A 498 0.73 -9.46 28.56
C GLU A 498 0.79 -10.16 27.19
N THR A 499 0.17 -11.33 27.11
CA THR A 499 0.02 -12.08 25.86
C THR A 499 -1.46 -12.35 25.60
N VAL A 500 -1.94 -12.02 24.40
CA VAL A 500 -3.34 -12.20 23.98
C VAL A 500 -3.37 -13.09 22.74
N PHE A 501 -4.07 -14.23 22.84
CA PHE A 501 -4.25 -15.11 21.68
C PHE A 501 -5.43 -14.63 20.82
N VAL A 502 -5.20 -14.46 19.53
CA VAL A 502 -6.19 -13.95 18.56
C VAL A 502 -6.30 -14.86 17.35
N PRO A 503 -7.47 -14.91 16.68
CA PRO A 503 -7.62 -15.70 15.47
C PRO A 503 -6.87 -15.12 14.26
N ALA A 504 -6.64 -13.79 14.23
CA ALA A 504 -5.90 -13.11 13.18
C ALA A 504 -5.35 -11.76 13.68
N VAL A 505 -4.22 -11.32 13.11
CA VAL A 505 -3.69 -9.96 13.28
C VAL A 505 -4.32 -9.03 12.23
N PRO A 506 -4.85 -7.86 12.60
CA PRO A 506 -5.43 -6.92 11.64
C PRO A 506 -4.32 -6.29 10.78
N ARG A 507 -4.47 -6.35 9.45
CA ARG A 507 -3.53 -5.79 8.48
C ARG A 507 -4.25 -4.96 7.42
N ASN A 508 -3.59 -3.97 6.83
CA ASN A 508 -4.12 -3.21 5.70
C ASN A 508 -3.94 -3.98 4.37
N GLY A 509 -4.44 -3.43 3.26
CA GLY A 509 -4.32 -4.06 1.93
C GLY A 509 -2.88 -4.25 1.40
N THR A 510 -1.86 -3.66 2.06
CA THR A 510 -0.44 -3.88 1.74
C THR A 510 0.23 -4.86 2.72
N GLY A 511 -0.53 -5.48 3.63
CA GLY A 511 -0.03 -6.42 4.63
C GLY A 511 0.55 -5.80 5.90
N LYS A 512 0.48 -4.47 6.09
CA LYS A 512 1.01 -3.77 7.27
C LYS A 512 0.07 -3.92 8.47
N ILE A 513 0.61 -4.21 9.65
CA ILE A 513 -0.14 -4.34 10.91
C ILE A 513 -0.88 -3.03 11.24
N LEU A 514 -2.19 -3.13 11.49
CA LEU A 514 -3.05 -2.03 11.92
C LEU A 514 -3.02 -1.90 13.45
N ARG A 515 -1.89 -1.47 14.02
CA ARG A 515 -1.69 -1.36 15.48
C ARG A 515 -2.73 -0.50 16.20
N ARG A 516 -3.30 0.50 15.52
CA ARG A 516 -4.42 1.30 16.06
C ARG A 516 -5.62 0.42 16.44
N VAL A 517 -6.00 -0.52 15.57
CA VAL A 517 -7.13 -1.43 15.79
C VAL A 517 -6.87 -2.33 17.00
N LEU A 518 -5.64 -2.81 17.15
CA LEU A 518 -5.21 -3.58 18.32
C LEU A 518 -5.27 -2.75 19.62
N ARG A 519 -4.81 -1.50 19.59
CA ARG A 519 -4.87 -0.57 20.75
C ARG A 519 -6.31 -0.25 21.16
N GLU A 520 -7.24 -0.20 20.20
CA GLU A 520 -8.67 0.03 20.44
C GLU A 520 -9.41 -1.21 20.96
N GLY A 521 -8.71 -2.34 21.14
CA GLY A 521 -9.29 -3.58 21.69
C GLY A 521 -10.18 -4.34 20.71
N GLN A 522 -10.17 -3.98 19.43
CA GLN A 522 -10.97 -4.65 18.40
C GLN A 522 -10.18 -5.83 17.82
N THR A 523 -10.57 -7.06 18.16
CA THR A 523 -10.11 -8.26 17.45
C THR A 523 -11.02 -8.53 16.26
N ILE A 524 -10.46 -8.66 15.06
CA ILE A 524 -11.23 -9.04 13.86
C ILE A 524 -11.56 -10.54 13.97
N GLN A 525 -12.85 -10.89 13.93
CA GLN A 525 -13.25 -12.28 13.73
C GLN A 525 -12.90 -12.69 12.28
N PRO A 526 -12.40 -13.91 12.05
CA PRO A 526 -12.10 -14.36 10.70
C PRO A 526 -13.35 -14.28 9.81
N PRO A 527 -13.21 -13.99 8.50
CA PRO A 527 -14.34 -14.09 7.58
C PRO A 527 -14.94 -15.49 7.70
N LYS A 528 -16.25 -15.57 7.95
CA LYS A 528 -16.96 -16.85 7.90
C LYS A 528 -16.76 -17.43 6.49
N ALA A 529 -16.18 -18.62 6.41
CA ALA A 529 -16.22 -19.40 5.18
C ALA A 529 -17.68 -19.48 4.70
N PRO A 530 -17.96 -19.44 3.39
CA PRO A 530 -19.30 -19.65 2.88
C PRO A 530 -19.79 -20.99 3.41
N VAL A 531 -20.76 -20.97 4.32
CA VAL A 531 -21.46 -22.18 4.71
C VAL A 531 -22.29 -22.54 3.48
N HIS A 532 -21.84 -23.55 2.72
CA HIS A 532 -22.74 -24.26 1.83
C HIS A 532 -23.87 -24.80 2.70
N LYS A 533 -25.04 -24.14 2.63
CA LYS A 533 -26.28 -24.68 3.17
C LYS A 533 -26.52 -25.99 2.43
N ARG A 534 -26.29 -27.12 3.09
CA ARG A 534 -26.99 -28.35 2.74
C ARG A 534 -28.46 -28.04 2.92
N VAL A 535 -29.18 -28.06 1.80
CA VAL A 535 -30.64 -28.09 1.80
C VAL A 535 -31.00 -29.54 2.11
N ASP A 536 -31.14 -29.86 3.40
CA ASP A 536 -31.73 -31.13 3.81
C ASP A 536 -33.25 -30.94 3.78
N SER A 537 -33.86 -31.42 2.69
CA SER A 537 -35.30 -31.52 2.53
C SER A 537 -35.81 -32.77 3.26
N ALA A 538 -36.69 -32.53 4.23
CA ALA A 538 -37.74 -33.41 4.75
C ALA A 538 -37.36 -34.74 5.44
N MET A 539 -37.57 -34.78 6.76
CA MET A 539 -38.60 -35.69 7.31
C MET A 539 -39.12 -35.13 8.65
N SER A 540 -40.43 -34.94 8.72
CA SER A 540 -41.20 -34.56 9.90
C SER A 540 -41.13 -35.60 11.02
N CYS A 541 -41.25 -35.16 12.28
CA CYS A 541 -42.33 -35.57 13.20
C CYS A 541 -42.17 -34.90 14.59
N LEU A 542 -43.17 -34.08 14.93
CA LEU A 542 -43.89 -33.93 16.20
C LEU A 542 -43.13 -33.76 17.53
N ASP A 543 -43.51 -32.68 18.22
CA ASP A 543 -43.82 -32.54 19.66
C ASP A 543 -42.73 -32.90 20.69
N SER A 544 -42.46 -32.18 21.78
CA SER A 544 -43.17 -31.16 22.54
C SER A 544 -42.25 -30.63 23.67
N ASN A 545 -42.62 -29.47 24.20
CA ASN A 545 -42.27 -28.81 25.46
C ASN A 545 -41.29 -29.43 26.52
N SER A 546 -40.60 -28.46 27.15
CA SER A 546 -40.28 -28.32 28.59
C SER A 546 -39.03 -28.98 29.21
N ASN A 547 -38.15 -28.08 29.69
CA ASN A 547 -37.13 -28.17 30.77
C ASN A 547 -37.59 -28.91 32.06
N PRO A 548 -36.77 -29.11 33.13
CA PRO A 548 -35.30 -29.02 33.31
C PRO A 548 -34.68 -30.11 34.26
N LEU A 549 -33.40 -29.93 34.66
CA LEU A 549 -32.70 -30.43 35.87
C LEU A 549 -32.19 -31.89 35.93
N GLY A 550 -30.94 -32.04 36.39
CA GLY A 550 -30.57 -33.15 37.31
C GLY A 550 -29.29 -33.94 37.03
N SER A 551 -28.23 -33.60 37.78
CA SER A 551 -27.27 -34.52 38.45
C SER A 551 -26.50 -35.62 37.67
N ASN A 552 -25.16 -35.45 37.66
CA ASN A 552 -24.07 -36.44 37.76
C ASN A 552 -24.36 -37.66 38.70
N PRO A 553 -23.46 -38.68 38.81
CA PRO A 553 -22.33 -39.14 37.97
C PRO A 553 -22.35 -40.69 37.78
N VAL A 554 -21.28 -41.29 37.21
CA VAL A 554 -20.54 -42.50 37.71
C VAL A 554 -19.73 -43.15 36.57
N VAL A 555 -18.40 -43.10 36.75
CA VAL A 555 -17.32 -43.94 36.15
C VAL A 555 -17.29 -45.23 37.03
N PRO A 556 -16.81 -46.45 36.64
CA PRO A 556 -15.56 -46.63 35.88
C PRO A 556 -15.33 -47.98 35.14
N GLN A 557 -14.10 -48.13 34.63
CA GLN A 557 -13.34 -49.40 34.40
C GLN A 557 -13.77 -50.28 33.21
N ASP A 558 -12.89 -50.98 32.48
CA ASP A 558 -11.44 -51.18 32.59
C ASP A 558 -10.91 -51.71 31.25
N GLU A 559 -9.61 -51.49 31.05
CA GLU A 559 -8.58 -52.39 30.50
C GLU A 559 -8.70 -53.10 29.13
N SER A 560 -7.54 -53.02 28.46
CA SER A 560 -6.82 -54.10 27.75
C SER A 560 -6.99 -54.26 26.23
N ALA A 561 -5.94 -53.81 25.54
CA ALA A 561 -5.38 -54.38 24.30
C ALA A 561 -5.07 -55.90 24.47
N PRO A 562 -4.68 -56.72 23.44
CA PRO A 562 -3.89 -56.30 22.27
C PRO A 562 -3.99 -57.13 20.93
N ILE A 563 -3.35 -56.57 19.89
CA ILE A 563 -2.67 -57.17 18.71
C ILE A 563 -3.47 -57.99 17.67
N GLY A 564 -3.35 -57.59 16.39
CA GLY A 564 -3.55 -58.52 15.25
C GLY A 564 -3.69 -57.90 13.84
N HIS A 565 -2.55 -57.56 13.21
CA HIS A 565 -2.21 -57.57 11.77
C HIS A 565 -3.21 -57.25 10.62
N ALA A 566 -2.67 -56.41 9.70
CA ALA A 566 -2.70 -56.50 8.22
C ALA A 566 -3.58 -55.52 7.40
N LEU A 567 -2.87 -54.63 6.69
CA LEU A 567 -3.02 -54.21 5.28
C LEU A 567 -4.44 -53.90 4.75
N SER A 568 -4.70 -52.62 4.45
CA SER A 568 -5.09 -52.24 3.09
C SER A 568 -4.90 -50.73 2.84
N THR A 569 -4.29 -50.44 1.71
CA THR A 569 -4.15 -49.15 1.06
C THR A 569 -5.51 -48.62 0.63
N VAL A 570 -5.85 -47.37 0.98
CA VAL A 570 -6.83 -46.57 0.21
C VAL A 570 -6.29 -45.17 0.05
N ARG A 571 -5.93 -44.87 -1.20
CA ARG A 571 -5.59 -43.56 -1.75
C ARG A 571 -6.90 -43.02 -2.32
N SER A 572 -7.50 -41.99 -1.73
CA SER A 572 -8.67 -41.31 -2.31
C SER A 572 -8.22 -40.07 -3.08
N GLN A 573 -8.17 -40.24 -4.39
CA GLN A 573 -8.15 -39.19 -5.41
C GLN A 573 -9.54 -38.54 -5.45
N VAL A 574 -9.61 -37.21 -5.42
CA VAL A 574 -10.80 -36.47 -5.84
C VAL A 574 -10.31 -35.48 -6.90
N GLU A 575 -10.58 -35.83 -8.15
CA GLU A 575 -10.62 -34.93 -9.31
C GLU A 575 -11.93 -34.13 -9.24
N MET A 576 -11.89 -32.85 -9.62
CA MET A 576 -13.09 -32.12 -10.01
C MET A 576 -12.75 -31.07 -11.07
N ASP A 577 -13.58 -31.09 -12.12
CA ASP A 577 -13.34 -30.63 -13.48
C ASP A 577 -13.23 -29.10 -13.68
N CYS A 578 -12.42 -28.74 -14.68
CA CYS A 578 -12.42 -27.44 -15.34
C CYS A 578 -13.40 -27.45 -16.51
N ALA A 579 -14.30 -26.46 -16.60
CA ALA A 579 -15.06 -26.18 -17.81
C ALA A 579 -14.62 -24.83 -18.39
N VAL A 580 -13.87 -24.91 -19.49
CA VAL A 580 -13.55 -23.82 -20.42
C VAL A 580 -14.57 -23.91 -21.56
N ALA A 581 -15.21 -22.78 -21.90
CA ALA A 581 -16.06 -22.68 -23.10
C ALA A 581 -15.37 -21.77 -24.13
N VAL A 582 -15.20 -22.28 -25.35
CA VAL A 582 -14.78 -21.56 -26.57
C VAL A 582 -15.90 -21.75 -27.61
N PRO A 583 -16.22 -20.75 -28.45
CA PRO A 583 -17.51 -20.68 -29.13
C PRO A 583 -17.56 -21.47 -30.46
N SER A 584 -18.76 -21.90 -30.84
CA SER A 584 -19.07 -22.49 -32.14
C SER A 584 -19.78 -21.49 -33.05
N VAL A 585 -19.41 -21.51 -34.33
CA VAL A 585 -19.86 -20.66 -35.43
C VAL A 585 -20.97 -21.34 -36.24
N ALA A 586 -21.99 -20.53 -36.57
CA ALA A 586 -22.91 -20.49 -37.73
C ALA A 586 -23.81 -21.66 -38.18
N ALA A 587 -25.08 -21.27 -38.41
CA ALA A 587 -26.04 -21.59 -39.50
C ALA A 587 -27.43 -21.87 -38.89
N GLY A 588 -28.57 -21.33 -39.31
CA GLY A 588 -29.00 -20.43 -40.38
C GLY A 588 -30.55 -20.50 -40.46
N GLU A 589 -31.22 -19.40 -40.86
CA GLU A 589 -32.60 -19.28 -41.42
C GLU A 589 -33.79 -19.77 -40.52
N GLU A 590 -35.00 -19.19 -40.47
CA GLU A 590 -35.83 -18.38 -41.37
C GLU A 590 -37.04 -17.78 -40.59
N ASP A 591 -37.52 -16.60 -41.01
CA ASP A 591 -38.85 -15.95 -40.99
C ASP A 591 -39.95 -16.22 -39.92
N ASP A 592 -40.48 -15.14 -39.30
CA ASP A 592 -41.76 -14.49 -39.67
C ASP A 592 -42.18 -13.37 -38.67
N ALA A 593 -42.71 -12.25 -39.19
CA ALA A 593 -43.31 -11.12 -38.46
C ALA A 593 -44.87 -11.21 -38.51
N PRO A 594 -45.73 -10.20 -38.18
CA PRO A 594 -45.59 -8.90 -37.49
C PRO A 594 -46.74 -8.56 -36.49
N SER A 595 -46.77 -7.32 -35.96
CA SER A 595 -47.93 -6.41 -35.71
C SER A 595 -48.07 -5.74 -34.30
N ASP A 596 -47.49 -4.52 -34.19
CA ASP A 596 -48.12 -3.18 -34.02
C ASP A 596 -49.17 -2.78 -32.93
N PRO A 597 -49.28 -1.46 -32.60
CA PRO A 597 -49.43 -0.85 -31.25
C PRO A 597 -50.81 -0.13 -31.07
N PRO A 598 -51.00 1.11 -30.51
CA PRO A 598 -50.40 1.92 -29.41
C PRO A 598 -51.48 2.47 -28.42
N VAL A 599 -51.13 3.26 -27.37
CA VAL A 599 -51.93 4.45 -26.92
C VAL A 599 -51.04 5.49 -26.20
N GLU A 600 -51.37 6.75 -26.48
CA GLU A 600 -50.72 8.05 -26.32
C GLU A 600 -51.23 8.89 -25.12
N GLN A 601 -50.63 10.08 -24.93
CA GLN A 601 -51.13 11.32 -24.26
C GLN A 601 -51.11 11.41 -22.71
N LYS A 602 -50.80 12.54 -22.06
CA LYS A 602 -50.72 13.96 -22.49
C LYS A 602 -49.96 14.83 -21.48
N ASP A 603 -49.43 15.95 -21.99
CA ASP A 603 -48.83 17.11 -21.30
C ASP A 603 -49.72 17.81 -20.28
N VAL A 604 -49.12 18.47 -19.26
CA VAL A 604 -49.49 19.83 -18.83
C VAL A 604 -48.25 20.61 -18.35
N VAL A 605 -48.19 21.88 -18.79
CA VAL A 605 -47.15 22.91 -18.71
C VAL A 605 -47.41 23.88 -17.53
N ALA A 606 -46.34 24.65 -17.17
CA ALA A 606 -46.32 25.96 -16.49
C ALA A 606 -46.50 25.98 -14.95
N THR A 607 -45.85 26.83 -14.13
CA THR A 607 -45.22 28.14 -14.37
C THR A 607 -44.30 28.53 -13.19
N THR A 608 -43.45 29.53 -13.46
CA THR A 608 -42.38 30.22 -12.72
C THR A 608 -42.71 31.03 -11.44
N LEU A 609 -41.68 31.10 -10.55
CA LEU A 609 -41.16 32.24 -9.70
C LEU A 609 -41.99 32.76 -8.50
N PRO A 610 -41.43 33.56 -7.53
CA PRO A 610 -40.02 33.91 -7.21
C PRO A 610 -39.63 33.89 -5.70
N LEU A 611 -38.36 34.20 -5.46
CA LEU A 611 -37.62 34.61 -4.24
C LEU A 611 -38.39 35.43 -3.17
N GLN A 612 -38.05 35.21 -1.89
CA GLN A 612 -37.89 36.29 -0.90
C GLN A 612 -37.01 35.91 0.31
N SER A 613 -36.21 36.89 0.73
CA SER A 613 -35.33 37.01 1.90
C SER A 613 -36.08 37.26 3.21
N ASN A 614 -35.50 36.87 4.37
CA ASN A 614 -35.58 37.55 5.69
C ASN A 614 -34.65 36.80 6.69
N GLU A 615 -33.59 37.43 7.21
CA GLU A 615 -33.50 38.17 8.49
C GLU A 615 -33.35 37.34 9.79
N VAL A 616 -32.09 37.31 10.26
CA VAL A 616 -31.51 37.53 11.61
C VAL A 616 -32.32 37.34 12.93
N SER A 617 -31.59 36.76 13.90
CA SER A 617 -31.75 36.71 15.38
C SER A 617 -32.53 35.49 15.90
N SER A 618 -32.08 34.71 16.88
CA SER A 618 -31.49 35.06 18.18
C SER A 618 -30.84 33.82 18.84
N VAL A 619 -29.63 33.93 19.44
CA VAL A 619 -29.22 32.99 20.53
C VAL A 619 -28.39 33.72 21.60
N ASP A 620 -29.07 33.90 22.73
CA ASP A 620 -28.66 33.86 24.13
C ASP A 620 -27.33 34.40 24.68
N LYS A 621 -27.51 35.40 25.55
CA LYS A 621 -26.60 35.81 26.62
C LYS A 621 -26.63 34.81 27.78
N LYS A 622 -25.60 33.99 27.95
CA LYS A 622 -25.16 33.49 29.27
C LYS A 622 -23.63 33.50 29.35
N ALA A 623 -23.09 34.65 29.69
CA ALA A 623 -21.70 34.82 30.11
C ALA A 623 -21.68 35.39 31.52
N GLN A 624 -21.28 34.58 32.53
CA GLN A 624 -20.49 35.04 33.67
C GLN A 624 -20.03 33.88 34.55
N ARG A 625 -18.79 34.03 35.06
CA ARG A 625 -18.01 33.19 36.00
C ARG A 625 -17.10 32.11 35.38
N LYS A 626 -15.88 32.51 35.00
CA LYS A 626 -14.70 31.63 34.89
C LYS A 626 -13.85 31.74 36.18
N PRO A 627 -13.24 30.64 36.68
CA PRO A 627 -12.54 30.63 37.95
C PRO A 627 -11.17 31.33 37.90
N VAL A 628 -10.80 31.93 39.04
CA VAL A 628 -9.62 32.78 39.29
C VAL A 628 -8.27 32.11 38.92
N SER A 629 -8.21 30.78 38.74
CA SER A 629 -6.98 30.05 38.42
C SER A 629 -6.49 30.26 36.97
N ILE A 630 -7.39 30.52 36.01
CA ILE A 630 -7.04 30.69 34.60
C ILE A 630 -6.40 32.06 34.35
N ARG A 631 -6.88 33.12 35.01
CA ARG A 631 -6.27 34.46 34.94
C ARG A 631 -4.85 34.48 35.48
N ARG A 632 -4.56 33.70 36.52
CA ARG A 632 -3.21 33.59 37.10
C ARG A 632 -2.24 32.81 36.19
N LYS A 633 -2.72 31.78 35.49
CA LYS A 633 -1.95 31.06 34.46
C LYS A 633 -1.68 31.94 33.23
N LEU A 634 -2.66 32.70 32.76
CA LEU A 634 -2.48 33.62 31.62
C LEU A 634 -1.50 34.76 31.93
N LYS A 635 -1.51 35.33 33.14
CA LYS A 635 -0.50 36.33 33.56
C LYS A 635 0.91 35.75 33.64
N LYS A 636 1.07 34.50 34.10
CA LYS A 636 2.38 33.82 34.10
C LYS A 636 2.90 33.53 32.69
N LEU A 637 2.02 33.17 31.75
CA LEU A 637 2.37 32.94 30.35
C LEU A 637 2.76 34.23 29.63
N ALA A 638 2.05 35.33 29.87
CA ALA A 638 2.41 36.65 29.33
C ALA A 638 3.80 37.12 29.83
N ALA A 639 4.06 37.00 31.15
CA ALA A 639 5.37 37.36 31.71
C ALA A 639 6.52 36.47 31.19
N LYS A 640 6.25 35.20 30.87
CA LYS A 640 7.22 34.27 30.27
C LYS A 640 7.51 34.64 28.81
N LYS A 641 6.50 35.10 28.07
CA LYS A 641 6.63 35.62 26.69
C LYS A 641 7.47 36.90 26.67
N ASP A 642 7.21 37.86 27.57
CA ASP A 642 7.96 39.12 27.60
C ASP A 642 9.44 38.93 27.98
N ARG A 643 9.75 37.97 28.86
CA ARG A 643 11.14 37.56 29.16
C ARG A 643 11.82 36.90 27.97
N LEU A 644 11.10 36.09 27.19
CA LEU A 644 11.65 35.44 26.01
C LEU A 644 11.95 36.46 24.91
N VAL A 645 11.02 37.39 24.66
CA VAL A 645 11.21 38.49 23.70
C VAL A 645 12.37 39.39 24.12
N SER A 646 12.51 39.72 25.41
CA SER A 646 13.65 40.51 25.90
C SER A 646 15.00 39.80 25.72
N ARG A 647 15.07 38.46 25.92
CA ARG A 647 16.31 37.69 25.69
C ARG A 647 16.67 37.59 24.21
N VAL A 648 15.68 37.46 23.33
CA VAL A 648 15.90 37.46 21.88
C VAL A 648 16.39 38.84 21.40
N MET A 649 15.77 39.93 21.87
CA MET A 649 16.20 41.29 21.53
C MET A 649 17.60 41.63 22.07
N ALA A 650 17.97 41.13 23.26
CA ALA A 650 19.32 41.28 23.81
C ALA A 650 20.38 40.48 23.01
N GLY A 651 20.02 39.30 22.50
CA GLY A 651 20.88 38.52 21.60
C GLY A 651 21.12 39.22 20.27
N TRP A 652 20.08 39.82 19.68
CA TRP A 652 20.19 40.58 18.43
C TRP A 652 21.05 41.84 18.57
N THR A 653 20.99 42.54 19.71
CA THR A 653 21.84 43.72 19.96
C THR A 653 23.32 43.35 20.16
N HIS A 654 23.62 42.17 20.72
CA HIS A 654 24.98 41.66 20.80
C HIS A 654 25.53 41.25 19.43
N SER A 655 24.74 40.57 18.60
CA SER A 655 25.16 40.17 17.24
C SER A 655 25.37 41.37 16.32
N LEU A 656 24.55 42.43 16.42
CA LEU A 656 24.75 43.66 15.65
C LEU A 656 25.99 44.46 16.09
N HIS A 657 26.43 44.34 17.34
CA HIS A 657 27.68 44.96 17.80
C HIS A 657 28.92 44.20 17.30
N PHE A 658 28.83 42.87 17.21
CA PHE A 658 29.90 42.02 16.69
C PHE A 658 30.11 42.23 15.18
N VAL A 659 29.02 42.29 14.40
CA VAL A 659 29.08 42.51 12.94
C VAL A 659 29.60 43.93 12.59
N ARG A 660 29.37 44.94 13.45
CA ARG A 660 29.91 46.29 13.24
C ARG A 660 31.40 46.40 13.54
N HIS A 661 31.97 45.49 14.33
CA HIS A 661 33.38 45.53 14.73
C HIS A 661 34.29 44.74 13.77
N GLU A 662 33.76 43.74 13.06
CA GLU A 662 34.50 42.98 12.03
C GLU A 662 34.53 43.64 10.65
N PHE A 663 33.53 44.44 10.27
CA PHE A 663 33.53 45.16 8.98
C PHE A 663 34.25 46.52 8.98
N GLY A 664 34.86 46.91 10.11
CA GLY A 664 35.64 48.15 10.24
C GLY A 664 37.17 47.99 10.09
N ARG A 665 37.65 46.77 9.80
CA ARG A 665 39.07 46.47 9.56
C ARG A 665 39.23 45.47 8.41
N HIS A 666 38.78 45.83 7.21
CA HIS A 666 39.27 45.29 5.95
C HIS A 666 39.17 46.34 4.86
#